data_AF-A0A3N0XLK7-F1
#
_entry.id   AF-A0A3N0XLK7-F1
#
_cell.length_a   1.000
_cell.length_b   1.000
_cell.length_c   1.000
_cell.angle_alpha   90.00
_cell.angle_beta   90.00
_cell.angle_gamma   90.00
#
_symmetry.space_group_name_H-M   'P 1'
#
loop_
_entity.id
_entity.type
_entity.pdbx_description
1 polymer ?
#
loop_
_entity_poly.entity_id
_entity_poly.type
_entity_poly.pdbx_seq_one_letter_code
_entity_poly.pdbx_strand_id
1 'polypeptide(L)'
;MPVITSGALAEHEYVMEVDHVDHKEKRKESSSLQNTPTKVQAKKQKGNENPEISNAALLETIVTRFDLQDGKLSSIEHKITENSLMIVNLTKAVEFNAAEIKDCKTKINLFEKQLTSVVTSHADLISRTSELERYKRRWNLRVIGMKETAGEDIRREIVSLLAEIAPHLQHKLEDIVDTVMLLHILQEWQYFSTTCQAKLLKFWFSDDEEMKIAVKLLLNLSVAAVENDTVTGTRFSTLLSSVCSYKTFPFDQEYCDDQSDFLLDLCSHVKNYETQTGRSFLPALQLVFQSPDVWIIDLSQRKTFILLEVLKLQTEKKPVELIGCSEEESEMKSFLQCLPYISQLRIDYWNRGQAEQFLLSLFIKAAETETQTGEQMLKLLTSVCAYRSFPYQWTDSIKQSDFLLDLYSHVKNYETQTGRSFLPALQSVFQSPDVWIIDLSQRKTSVLLEVLKLQTEKKPVDLRGCSEEESEVKSFLQCLPYISQLSFYLQLISLLNLFKVVDLLICWFVVNMPKAKAVQTDSNVETVTMASLTHLLESLRTAISEDFKQTFSALETKLNGVITTVTEHAEKLETLESEGDARELCLKAAKESITKLQTDHAKLAAKIADLESRSRRNNIRVIGVPESVEGPQPTAFCAKILEEVFGGVLDSPVECERAHRALASIPPSNQRPRPIILRLLRFQVKDKTIRHARTMRGRLLFWGHPILVFEDYPPDVVEQRKEFKTDMSELYERGFKSVLLYPARLYIKMESEARNTFPR
;
A
#
# COMPACT_ATOMS: atom_id res chain seq x y z
N MET A 1 -48.94 0.77 -11.93
CA MET A 1 -49.67 -0.51 -11.77
C MET A 1 -48.79 -1.45 -10.93
N PRO A 2 -49.37 -2.19 -9.98
CA PRO A 2 -49.32 -1.86 -8.53
C PRO A 2 -48.31 -2.73 -7.75
N VAL A 3 -47.71 -2.27 -6.64
CA VAL A 3 -48.22 -2.17 -5.24
C VAL A 3 -48.56 -3.53 -4.63
N ILE A 4 -47.76 -3.98 -3.64
CA ILE A 4 -48.29 -4.51 -2.38
C ILE A 4 -47.37 -4.03 -1.24
N THR A 5 -47.93 -3.11 -0.44
CA THR A 5 -47.53 -2.75 0.91
C THR A 5 -48.55 -3.30 1.90
N SER A 6 -48.07 -3.51 3.12
CA SER A 6 -48.77 -3.49 4.42
C SER A 6 -49.38 -4.80 4.95
N GLY A 7 -49.15 -4.97 6.26
CA GLY A 7 -49.68 -6.03 7.10
C GLY A 7 -48.94 -6.07 8.44
N ALA A 8 -49.07 -5.01 9.23
CA ALA A 8 -48.63 -4.96 10.63
C ALA A 8 -49.85 -5.08 11.57
N LEU A 9 -49.56 -5.54 12.80
CA LEU A 9 -50.34 -5.49 14.06
C LEU A 9 -51.36 -6.61 14.32
N ALA A 10 -51.08 -7.41 15.35
CA ALA A 10 -51.85 -7.38 16.59
C ALA A 10 -51.08 -8.06 17.74
N GLU A 11 -50.93 -7.32 18.83
CA GLU A 11 -50.45 -7.72 20.14
C GLU A 11 -51.43 -8.71 20.80
N HIS A 12 -50.91 -9.66 21.58
CA HIS A 12 -51.63 -10.18 22.74
C HIS A 12 -50.67 -10.38 23.91
N GLU A 13 -50.83 -9.45 24.84
CA GLU A 13 -50.40 -9.41 26.22
C GLU A 13 -50.90 -10.62 27.02
N TYR A 14 -50.03 -11.21 27.85
CA TYR A 14 -50.43 -11.88 29.08
C TYR A 14 -49.41 -11.55 30.17
N VAL A 15 -49.86 -10.70 31.10
CA VAL A 15 -49.20 -10.32 32.35
C VAL A 15 -49.70 -11.25 33.45
N MET A 16 -48.78 -11.78 34.27
CA MET A 16 -48.91 -12.09 35.72
C MET A 16 -47.50 -12.46 36.19
N GLU A 17 -46.92 -12.08 37.31
CA GLU A 17 -47.16 -11.11 38.38
C GLU A 17 -45.79 -11.07 39.11
N VAL A 18 -45.30 -9.89 39.46
CA VAL A 18 -44.03 -9.72 40.19
C VAL A 18 -44.38 -9.40 41.64
N ASP A 19 -44.05 -10.30 42.56
CA ASP A 19 -43.93 -9.96 43.97
C ASP A 19 -42.45 -9.81 44.35
N HIS A 20 -42.11 -8.61 44.78
CA HIS A 20 -40.86 -8.28 45.47
C HIS A 20 -40.82 -8.95 46.85
N VAL A 21 -39.61 -9.28 47.34
CA VAL A 21 -39.05 -8.69 48.58
C VAL A 21 -37.62 -9.20 48.87
N ASP A 22 -36.78 -8.21 49.15
CA ASP A 22 -35.55 -8.12 49.95
C ASP A 22 -34.23 -8.87 49.64
N HIS A 23 -33.21 -8.03 49.51
CA HIS A 23 -31.80 -8.30 49.73
C HIS A 23 -31.50 -8.71 51.19
N LYS A 24 -30.59 -9.67 51.38
CA LYS A 24 -29.43 -9.53 52.29
C LYS A 24 -28.41 -10.64 52.12
N GLU A 25 -27.17 -10.23 51.85
CA GLU A 25 -25.96 -11.04 51.98
C GLU A 25 -25.80 -11.62 53.39
N LYS A 26 -25.25 -12.85 53.50
CA LYS A 26 -24.25 -13.17 54.53
C LYS A 26 -23.44 -14.43 54.22
N ARG A 27 -22.14 -14.27 54.51
CA ARG A 27 -20.95 -15.12 54.41
C ARG A 27 -20.87 -16.15 55.57
N LYS A 28 -19.96 -17.14 55.44
CA LYS A 28 -19.36 -18.08 56.46
C LYS A 28 -20.06 -19.42 56.71
N GLU A 29 -19.42 -20.52 57.08
CA GLU A 29 -18.04 -21.10 57.04
C GLU A 29 -18.19 -22.55 57.59
N SER A 30 -17.44 -23.51 57.03
CA SER A 30 -16.81 -24.70 57.65
C SER A 30 -17.54 -25.67 58.61
N SER A 31 -17.31 -26.99 58.36
CA SER A 31 -16.87 -28.09 59.28
C SER A 31 -17.55 -29.42 58.87
N SER A 32 -16.87 -30.46 58.36
CA SER A 32 -15.83 -31.37 58.87
C SER A 32 -16.33 -32.50 59.80
N LEU A 33 -15.94 -33.74 59.43
CA LEU A 33 -15.78 -34.97 60.25
C LEU A 33 -17.09 -35.74 60.56
N GLN A 34 -17.21 -37.07 60.64
CA GLN A 34 -16.34 -38.25 60.45
C GLN A 34 -17.22 -39.52 60.71
N ASN A 35 -16.71 -40.70 60.33
CA ASN A 35 -16.92 -42.04 60.93
C ASN A 35 -17.96 -43.05 60.33
N THR A 36 -17.38 -44.04 59.64
CA THR A 36 -17.65 -45.51 59.58
C THR A 36 -17.78 -46.22 60.95
N PRO A 37 -17.93 -47.56 61.09
CA PRO A 37 -18.51 -48.65 60.26
C PRO A 37 -19.33 -49.72 61.08
N THR A 38 -19.96 -50.71 60.43
CA THR A 38 -20.33 -52.00 61.10
C THR A 38 -20.02 -53.23 60.24
N LYS A 39 -19.48 -54.26 60.90
CA LYS A 39 -18.90 -55.52 60.41
C LYS A 39 -19.83 -56.70 60.73
N VAL A 40 -19.91 -57.73 59.88
CA VAL A 40 -20.42 -59.07 60.28
C VAL A 40 -19.60 -60.19 59.64
N GLN A 41 -19.27 -61.23 60.43
CA GLN A 41 -18.57 -62.46 60.05
C GLN A 41 -19.45 -63.72 60.27
N ALA A 42 -19.39 -64.64 59.30
CA ALA A 42 -19.18 -66.11 59.32
C ALA A 42 -20.15 -67.13 60.00
N LYS A 43 -20.48 -68.21 59.23
CA LYS A 43 -20.46 -69.69 59.50
C LYS A 43 -21.26 -70.43 58.40
N LYS A 44 -21.10 -71.70 57.96
CA LYS A 44 -20.05 -72.76 57.91
C LYS A 44 -20.62 -73.94 57.05
N GLN A 45 -19.87 -74.45 56.06
CA GLN A 45 -19.85 -75.78 55.36
C GLN A 45 -21.12 -76.56 54.92
N LYS A 46 -21.21 -76.87 53.60
CA LYS A 46 -21.21 -78.21 52.95
C LYS A 46 -21.35 -78.00 51.42
N GLY A 47 -20.55 -78.62 50.56
CA GLY A 47 -20.74 -80.01 50.11
C GLY A 47 -21.33 -79.98 48.68
N ASN A 48 -20.53 -80.41 47.72
CA ASN A 48 -20.71 -80.41 46.27
C ASN A 48 -22.08 -80.96 45.79
N GLU A 49 -22.81 -80.25 44.92
CA GLU A 49 -23.76 -80.78 43.92
C GLU A 49 -24.21 -79.66 42.95
N ASN A 50 -24.28 -79.99 41.64
CA ASN A 50 -24.61 -79.09 40.52
C ASN A 50 -25.87 -78.24 40.74
N PRO A 51 -25.91 -76.95 40.30
CA PRO A 51 -27.18 -76.27 40.06
C PRO A 51 -27.43 -76.11 38.56
N GLU A 52 -28.54 -76.69 38.10
CA GLU A 52 -29.25 -76.19 36.93
C GLU A 52 -29.56 -74.70 37.13
N ILE A 53 -29.18 -73.87 36.16
CA ILE A 53 -29.40 -72.42 36.21
C ILE A 53 -30.92 -72.17 36.10
N SER A 54 -31.55 -71.78 37.21
CA SER A 54 -32.98 -71.43 37.25
C SER A 54 -33.28 -70.20 36.40
N ASN A 55 -34.41 -70.19 35.68
CA ASN A 55 -34.91 -69.06 34.87
C ASN A 55 -34.97 -67.73 35.64
N ALA A 56 -35.12 -67.78 36.97
CA ALA A 56 -35.09 -66.60 37.84
C ALA A 56 -33.70 -65.91 37.87
N ALA A 57 -32.61 -66.69 37.86
CA ALA A 57 -31.25 -66.15 37.86
C ALA A 57 -30.90 -65.48 36.52
N LEU A 58 -31.42 -66.02 35.41
CA LEU A 58 -31.28 -65.41 34.08
C LEU A 58 -32.03 -64.08 33.99
N LEU A 59 -33.25 -63.98 34.51
CA LEU A 59 -34.02 -62.73 34.57
C LEU A 59 -33.32 -61.66 35.42
N GLU A 60 -32.78 -62.04 36.58
CA GLU A 60 -32.04 -61.12 37.45
C GLU A 60 -30.75 -60.60 36.78
N THR A 61 -30.07 -61.47 36.02
CA THR A 61 -28.88 -61.08 35.24
C THR A 61 -29.23 -60.17 34.06
N ILE A 62 -30.42 -60.31 33.48
CA ILE A 62 -30.90 -59.43 32.40
C ILE A 62 -31.31 -58.06 32.96
N VAL A 63 -32.05 -58.02 34.07
CA VAL A 63 -32.47 -56.78 34.74
C VAL A 63 -31.26 -55.95 35.15
N THR A 64 -30.28 -56.56 35.82
CA THR A 64 -29.05 -55.86 36.21
C THR A 64 -28.24 -55.32 35.03
N ARG A 65 -28.34 -55.95 33.85
CA ARG A 65 -27.69 -55.47 32.62
C ARG A 65 -28.44 -54.32 31.97
N PHE A 66 -29.77 -54.31 32.05
CA PHE A 66 -30.61 -53.16 31.67
C PHE A 66 -30.39 -51.97 32.59
N ASP A 67 -30.32 -52.18 33.91
CA ASP A 67 -30.02 -51.12 34.87
C ASP A 67 -28.63 -50.49 34.60
N LEU A 68 -27.64 -51.31 34.23
CA LEU A 68 -26.32 -50.83 33.84
C LEU A 68 -26.33 -50.05 32.52
N GLN A 69 -27.23 -50.39 31.59
CA GLN A 69 -27.44 -49.64 30.35
C GLN A 69 -28.14 -48.30 30.60
N ASP A 70 -29.16 -48.26 31.46
CA ASP A 70 -29.84 -47.02 31.84
C ASP A 70 -28.89 -46.04 32.55
N GLY A 71 -28.02 -46.55 33.42
CA GLY A 71 -26.96 -45.74 34.03
C GLY A 71 -25.99 -45.12 33.00
N LYS A 72 -25.64 -45.86 31.95
CA LYS A 72 -24.82 -45.33 30.84
C LYS A 72 -25.58 -44.32 29.99
N LEU A 73 -26.87 -44.57 29.74
CA LEU A 73 -27.73 -43.67 28.96
C LEU A 73 -27.91 -42.32 29.68
N SER A 74 -28.11 -42.35 30.99
CA SER A 74 -28.19 -41.15 31.82
C SER A 74 -26.86 -40.36 31.85
N SER A 75 -25.71 -41.05 31.83
CA SER A 75 -24.41 -40.40 31.69
C SER A 75 -24.22 -39.73 30.32
N ILE A 76 -24.72 -40.33 29.25
CA ILE A 76 -24.69 -39.74 27.91
C ILE A 76 -25.61 -38.51 27.85
N GLU A 77 -26.80 -38.59 28.44
CA GLU A 77 -27.76 -37.48 28.51
C GLU A 77 -27.15 -36.26 29.23
N HIS A 78 -26.43 -36.47 30.33
CA HIS A 78 -25.71 -35.40 31.03
C HIS A 78 -24.61 -34.75 30.17
N LYS A 79 -23.87 -35.54 29.38
CA LYS A 79 -22.85 -34.97 28.47
C LYS A 79 -23.49 -34.20 27.32
N ILE A 80 -24.65 -34.64 26.84
CA ILE A 80 -25.41 -33.94 25.79
C ILE A 80 -25.92 -32.59 26.29
N THR A 81 -26.43 -32.52 27.53
CA THR A 81 -26.89 -31.25 28.12
C THR A 81 -25.73 -30.28 28.38
N GLU A 82 -24.57 -30.79 28.82
CA GLU A 82 -23.35 -29.99 29.02
C GLU A 82 -22.82 -29.41 27.69
N ASN A 83 -22.77 -30.24 26.63
CA ASN A 83 -22.40 -29.78 25.29
C ASN A 83 -23.40 -28.76 24.74
N SER A 84 -24.70 -28.95 24.98
CA SER A 84 -25.74 -28.00 24.56
C SER A 84 -25.54 -26.63 25.23
N LEU A 85 -25.15 -26.60 26.50
CA LEU A 85 -24.85 -25.37 27.22
C LEU A 85 -23.61 -24.66 26.66
N MET A 86 -22.54 -25.41 26.32
CA MET A 86 -21.34 -24.84 25.69
C MET A 86 -21.65 -24.22 24.33
N ILE A 87 -22.49 -24.87 23.51
CA ILE A 87 -22.91 -24.34 22.20
C ILE A 87 -23.63 -23.00 22.37
N VAL A 88 -24.54 -22.87 23.34
CA VAL A 88 -25.24 -21.60 23.61
C VAL A 88 -24.25 -20.49 24.01
N ASN A 89 -23.23 -20.81 24.80
CA ASN A 89 -22.21 -19.83 25.19
C ASN A 89 -21.33 -19.42 24.01
N LEU A 90 -20.94 -20.36 23.14
CA LEU A 90 -20.21 -20.07 21.90
C LEU A 90 -21.04 -19.16 20.98
N THR A 91 -22.34 -19.40 20.82
CA THR A 91 -23.23 -18.55 20.02
C THR A 91 -23.22 -17.10 20.52
N LYS A 92 -23.32 -16.89 21.84
CA LYS A 92 -23.26 -15.54 22.44
C LYS A 92 -21.92 -14.85 22.20
N ALA A 93 -20.80 -15.58 22.27
CA ALA A 93 -19.48 -15.02 21.99
C ALA A 93 -19.32 -14.62 20.51
N VAL A 94 -19.84 -15.44 19.59
CA VAL A 94 -19.86 -15.13 18.15
C VAL A 94 -20.70 -13.88 17.86
N GLU A 95 -21.87 -13.74 18.48
CA GLU A 95 -22.72 -12.54 18.34
C GLU A 95 -22.02 -11.27 18.86
N PHE A 96 -21.31 -11.37 19.98
CA PHE A 96 -20.52 -10.27 20.54
C PHE A 96 -19.39 -9.84 19.60
N ASN A 97 -18.61 -10.80 19.10
CA ASN A 97 -17.52 -10.53 18.15
C ASN A 97 -18.04 -9.91 16.84
N ALA A 98 -19.21 -10.36 16.34
CA ALA A 98 -19.84 -9.76 15.18
C ALA A 98 -20.22 -8.28 15.39
N ALA A 99 -20.64 -7.90 16.60
CA ALA A 99 -20.93 -6.51 16.95
C ALA A 99 -19.66 -5.65 16.99
N GLU A 100 -18.57 -6.16 17.60
CA GLU A 100 -17.27 -5.47 17.64
C GLU A 100 -16.65 -5.29 16.24
N ILE A 101 -16.74 -6.29 15.38
CA ILE A 101 -16.29 -6.19 13.96
C ILE A 101 -17.08 -5.10 13.23
N LYS A 102 -18.39 -5.01 13.48
CA LYS A 102 -19.24 -3.98 12.88
C LYS A 102 -18.83 -2.58 13.34
N ASP A 103 -18.49 -2.40 14.61
CA ASP A 103 -17.99 -1.12 15.15
C ASP A 103 -16.58 -0.77 14.64
N CYS A 104 -15.70 -1.76 14.47
CA CYS A 104 -14.41 -1.55 13.82
C CYS A 104 -14.57 -1.05 12.38
N LYS A 105 -15.50 -1.62 11.63
CA LYS A 105 -15.79 -1.22 10.24
C LYS A 105 -16.28 0.23 10.14
N THR A 106 -17.11 0.69 11.09
CA THR A 106 -17.56 2.10 11.09
C THR A 106 -16.42 3.06 11.42
N LYS A 107 -15.53 2.70 12.36
CA LYS A 107 -14.33 3.47 12.70
C LYS A 107 -13.35 3.57 11.53
N ILE A 108 -13.11 2.47 10.79
CA ILE A 108 -12.24 2.47 9.60
C ILE A 108 -12.78 3.45 8.54
N ASN A 109 -14.07 3.38 8.22
CA ASN A 109 -14.69 4.30 7.26
C ASN A 109 -14.60 5.77 7.70
N LEU A 110 -14.63 6.05 9.00
CA LEU A 110 -14.43 7.41 9.52
C LEU A 110 -12.99 7.87 9.33
N PHE A 111 -12.00 7.00 9.56
CA PHE A 111 -10.59 7.33 9.33
C PHE A 111 -10.27 7.56 7.86
N GLU A 112 -10.85 6.79 6.95
CA GLU A 112 -10.71 7.02 5.50
C GLU A 112 -11.24 8.41 5.09
N LYS A 113 -12.37 8.84 5.65
CA LYS A 113 -12.91 10.20 5.43
C LYS A 113 -12.00 11.28 6.00
N GLN A 114 -11.37 11.05 7.16
CA GLN A 114 -10.40 11.99 7.71
C GLN A 114 -9.12 12.05 6.88
N LEU A 115 -8.63 10.91 6.39
CA LEU A 115 -7.43 10.84 5.56
C LEU A 115 -7.62 11.57 4.22
N THR A 116 -8.76 11.37 3.57
CA THR A 116 -9.09 12.09 2.31
C THR A 116 -9.18 13.60 2.52
N SER A 117 -9.71 14.07 3.67
CA SER A 117 -9.72 15.49 4.04
C SER A 117 -8.29 16.06 4.25
N VAL A 118 -7.41 15.31 4.90
CA VAL A 118 -6.01 15.72 5.10
C VAL A 118 -5.26 15.78 3.76
N VAL A 119 -5.46 14.80 2.88
CA VAL A 119 -4.82 14.76 1.55
C VAL A 119 -5.23 15.95 0.69
N THR A 120 -6.52 16.30 0.65
CA THR A 120 -6.98 17.46 -0.12
C THR A 120 -6.43 18.76 0.43
N SER A 121 -6.35 18.90 1.76
CA SER A 121 -5.77 20.09 2.39
C SER A 121 -4.26 20.20 2.15
N HIS A 122 -3.53 19.08 2.15
CA HIS A 122 -2.11 19.06 1.83
C HIS A 122 -1.83 19.49 0.40
N ALA A 123 -2.66 19.04 -0.56
CA ALA A 123 -2.56 19.46 -1.95
C ALA A 123 -2.77 21.00 -2.11
N ASP A 124 -3.72 21.57 -1.37
CA ASP A 124 -3.94 23.01 -1.34
C ASP A 124 -2.74 23.77 -0.75
N LEU A 125 -2.16 23.28 0.36
CA LEU A 125 -0.96 23.87 0.95
C LEU A 125 0.26 23.82 0.02
N ILE A 126 0.45 22.72 -0.73
CA ILE A 126 1.51 22.62 -1.75
C ILE A 126 1.30 23.67 -2.83
N SER A 127 0.08 23.80 -3.35
CA SER A 127 -0.26 24.79 -4.37
C SER A 127 0.03 26.21 -3.88
N ARG A 128 -0.41 26.55 -2.67
CA ARG A 128 -0.17 27.85 -2.04
C ARG A 128 1.31 28.13 -1.79
N THR A 129 2.06 27.14 -1.31
CA THR A 129 3.51 27.26 -1.09
C THR A 129 4.24 27.49 -2.42
N SER A 130 3.87 26.73 -3.45
CA SER A 130 4.41 26.89 -4.80
C SER A 130 4.09 28.27 -5.38
N GLU A 131 2.88 28.78 -5.15
CA GLU A 131 2.49 30.12 -5.58
C GLU A 131 3.31 31.19 -4.84
N LEU A 132 3.47 31.07 -3.52
CA LEU A 132 4.31 31.96 -2.71
C LEU A 132 5.78 31.94 -3.16
N GLU A 133 6.33 30.77 -3.46
CA GLU A 133 7.67 30.64 -4.00
C GLU A 133 7.80 31.28 -5.38
N ARG A 134 6.84 31.05 -6.29
CA ARG A 134 6.78 31.72 -7.59
C ARG A 134 6.71 33.24 -7.42
N TYR A 135 5.88 33.75 -6.50
CA TYR A 135 5.77 35.17 -6.20
C TYR A 135 7.07 35.77 -5.67
N LYS A 136 7.78 35.05 -4.79
CA LYS A 136 9.06 35.49 -4.22
C LYS A 136 10.19 35.43 -5.25
N ARG A 137 10.26 34.38 -6.07
CA ARG A 137 11.32 34.16 -7.08
C ARG A 137 11.13 34.98 -8.35
N ARG A 138 9.96 35.61 -8.55
CA ARG A 138 9.64 36.41 -9.75
C ARG A 138 10.55 37.63 -9.98
N TRP A 139 11.22 38.12 -8.94
CA TRP A 139 12.19 39.22 -9.01
C TRP A 139 13.64 38.72 -9.07
N ASN A 140 13.86 37.41 -9.03
CA ASN A 140 15.18 36.83 -9.05
C ASN A 140 15.60 36.61 -10.51
N LEU A 141 16.68 37.25 -10.92
CA LEU A 141 17.34 36.97 -12.20
C LEU A 141 18.47 35.97 -11.97
N ARG A 142 18.45 34.84 -12.66
CA ARG A 142 19.53 33.84 -12.59
C ARG A 142 20.55 34.13 -13.68
N VAL A 143 21.75 34.52 -13.29
CA VAL A 143 22.90 34.71 -14.19
C VAL A 143 23.74 33.44 -14.18
N ILE A 144 23.92 32.80 -15.34
CA ILE A 144 24.60 31.52 -15.49
C ILE A 144 25.88 31.73 -16.31
N GLY A 145 27.00 31.14 -15.88
CA GLY A 145 28.26 31.15 -16.65
C GLY A 145 29.33 32.15 -16.17
N MET A 146 29.14 32.80 -15.01
CA MET A 146 30.20 33.59 -14.40
C MET A 146 31.26 32.68 -13.75
N LYS A 147 32.53 33.04 -13.91
CA LYS A 147 33.64 32.31 -13.28
C LYS A 147 33.73 32.74 -11.82
N GLU A 148 33.82 31.79 -10.91
CA GLU A 148 33.98 32.07 -9.48
C GLU A 148 35.46 32.35 -9.18
N THR A 149 35.73 33.54 -8.65
CA THR A 149 37.05 34.05 -8.29
C THR A 149 37.03 34.40 -6.81
N ALA A 150 37.90 33.78 -6.02
CA ALA A 150 37.85 33.87 -4.57
C ALA A 150 38.13 35.31 -4.09
N GLY A 151 37.17 35.90 -3.37
CA GLY A 151 37.30 37.21 -2.72
C GLY A 151 36.71 38.40 -3.50
N GLU A 152 35.99 38.17 -4.61
CA GLU A 152 35.40 39.24 -5.40
C GLU A 152 34.01 39.67 -4.91
N ASP A 153 33.70 40.96 -5.07
CA ASP A 153 32.38 41.53 -4.78
C ASP A 153 31.42 41.20 -5.93
N ILE A 154 30.74 40.05 -5.78
CA ILE A 154 29.81 39.48 -6.76
C ILE A 154 28.71 40.48 -7.16
N ARG A 155 28.28 41.35 -6.23
CA ARG A 155 27.28 42.38 -6.52
C ARG A 155 27.85 43.39 -7.51
N ARG A 156 29.08 43.87 -7.27
CA ARG A 156 29.75 44.85 -8.15
C ARG A 156 29.97 44.29 -9.55
N GLU A 157 30.34 43.02 -9.65
CA GLU A 157 30.57 42.33 -10.93
C GLU A 157 29.27 42.22 -11.74
N ILE A 158 28.17 41.82 -11.09
CA ILE A 158 26.83 41.75 -11.71
C ILE A 158 26.34 43.14 -12.14
N VAL A 159 26.54 44.17 -11.30
CA VAL A 159 26.17 45.55 -11.64
C VAL A 159 26.98 46.06 -12.83
N SER A 160 28.28 45.73 -12.90
CA SER A 160 29.14 46.06 -14.05
C SER A 160 28.67 45.37 -15.33
N LEU A 161 28.38 44.07 -15.26
CA LEU A 161 27.87 43.30 -16.39
C LEU A 161 26.51 43.84 -16.88
N LEU A 162 25.61 44.17 -15.96
CA LEU A 162 24.31 44.79 -16.30
C LEU A 162 24.48 46.21 -16.88
N ALA A 163 25.50 46.95 -16.44
CA ALA A 163 25.81 48.28 -16.98
C ALA A 163 26.36 48.20 -18.41
N GLU A 164 27.16 47.19 -18.73
CA GLU A 164 27.61 46.92 -20.11
C GLU A 164 26.44 46.54 -21.03
N ILE A 165 25.50 45.74 -20.54
CA ILE A 165 24.32 45.30 -21.31
C ILE A 165 23.30 46.45 -21.48
N ALA A 166 23.09 47.26 -20.44
CA ALA A 166 22.09 48.33 -20.42
C ALA A 166 22.68 49.66 -19.88
N PRO A 167 23.55 50.33 -20.67
CA PRO A 167 24.29 51.51 -20.21
C PRO A 167 23.40 52.71 -19.85
N HIS A 168 22.20 52.81 -20.43
CA HIS A 168 21.22 53.83 -20.07
C HIS A 168 20.68 53.70 -18.63
N LEU A 169 20.81 52.53 -17.99
CA LEU A 169 20.41 52.28 -16.60
C LEU A 169 21.59 52.32 -15.61
N GLN A 170 22.81 52.52 -16.09
CA GLN A 170 24.04 52.43 -15.29
C GLN A 170 23.98 53.23 -13.99
N HIS A 171 23.48 54.46 -14.06
CA HIS A 171 23.35 55.37 -12.92
C HIS A 171 22.27 54.96 -11.89
N LYS A 172 21.45 53.92 -12.17
CA LYS A 172 20.39 53.41 -11.29
C LYS A 172 20.59 51.95 -10.87
N LEU A 173 21.49 51.21 -11.54
CA LEU A 173 21.66 49.77 -11.30
C LEU A 173 22.13 49.47 -9.86
N GLU A 174 22.90 50.36 -9.25
CA GLU A 174 23.40 50.21 -7.89
C GLU A 174 22.27 50.27 -6.84
N ASP A 175 21.22 51.04 -7.11
CA ASP A 175 20.01 51.17 -6.29
C ASP A 175 18.94 50.11 -6.61
N ILE A 176 18.92 49.59 -7.84
CA ILE A 176 17.91 48.61 -8.31
C ILE A 176 18.27 47.17 -7.90
N VAL A 177 19.55 46.82 -7.88
CA VAL A 177 20.01 45.47 -7.53
C VAL A 177 20.04 45.34 -6.01
N ASP A 178 19.01 44.76 -5.41
CA ASP A 178 18.86 44.72 -3.95
C ASP A 178 19.83 43.73 -3.26
N THR A 179 19.82 42.45 -3.64
CA THR A 179 20.69 41.42 -3.07
C THR A 179 21.20 40.50 -4.16
N VAL A 180 22.52 40.27 -4.19
CA VAL A 180 23.18 39.28 -5.05
C VAL A 180 23.75 38.21 -4.14
N MET A 181 23.36 36.96 -4.37
CA MET A 181 23.81 35.83 -3.57
C MET A 181 24.32 34.74 -4.50
N LEU A 182 25.51 34.23 -4.22
CA LEU A 182 25.97 32.97 -4.82
C LEU A 182 25.10 31.86 -4.25
N LEU A 183 24.39 31.13 -5.11
CA LEU A 183 23.63 29.97 -4.68
C LEU A 183 24.60 28.84 -4.33
N HIS A 184 25.12 28.85 -3.10
CA HIS A 184 25.69 27.65 -2.50
C HIS A 184 24.57 26.63 -2.32
N ILE A 185 24.73 25.46 -2.93
CA ILE A 185 23.94 24.30 -2.58
C ILE A 185 24.26 24.01 -1.11
N LEU A 186 23.32 24.25 -0.20
CA LEU A 186 23.48 23.96 1.22
C LEU A 186 23.76 22.47 1.40
N GLN A 187 24.96 22.18 1.90
CA GLN A 187 25.46 20.89 2.35
C GLN A 187 24.75 20.47 3.64
N GLU A 188 23.51 19.99 3.58
CA GLU A 188 22.89 19.24 4.70
C GLU A 188 22.71 17.75 4.39
N TRP A 189 23.63 17.18 3.62
CA TRP A 189 23.84 15.73 3.58
C TRP A 189 25.35 15.44 3.69
N GLN A 190 25.86 15.52 4.92
CA GLN A 190 27.15 14.96 5.30
C GLN A 190 26.98 13.44 5.41
N TYR A 191 27.42 12.68 4.40
CA TYR A 191 28.23 11.47 4.57
C TYR A 191 28.77 11.07 3.18
N PHE A 192 30.10 11.02 3.08
CA PHE A 192 30.95 10.62 1.97
C PHE A 192 31.33 11.64 0.86
N SER A 193 32.67 11.81 0.80
CA SER A 193 33.52 12.22 -0.32
C SER A 193 33.81 13.71 -0.55
N THR A 194 34.92 14.14 0.05
CA THR A 194 35.78 15.25 -0.40
C THR A 194 36.52 14.86 -1.69
N THR A 195 35.96 15.05 -2.88
CA THR A 195 36.67 15.42 -4.13
C THR A 195 35.70 15.60 -5.31
N CYS A 196 35.89 16.69 -6.06
CA CYS A 196 35.34 16.99 -7.40
C CYS A 196 33.83 17.31 -7.54
N GLN A 197 33.56 18.55 -7.95
CA GLN A 197 32.26 19.07 -8.42
C GLN A 197 31.81 18.34 -9.70
N ALA A 198 30.66 17.67 -9.67
CA ALA A 198 29.93 17.24 -10.86
C ALA A 198 28.75 18.19 -11.11
N LYS A 199 28.66 18.77 -12.32
CA LYS A 199 27.46 19.46 -12.79
C LYS A 199 26.45 18.38 -13.21
N LEU A 200 25.29 18.33 -12.59
CA LEU A 200 24.25 17.33 -12.88
C LEU A 200 23.01 18.01 -13.46
N LEU A 201 22.44 17.46 -14.53
CA LEU A 201 21.17 17.90 -15.10
C LEU A 201 20.04 17.07 -14.50
N LYS A 202 19.22 17.68 -13.63
CA LYS A 202 18.11 17.01 -12.92
C LYS A 202 16.76 17.54 -13.37
N PHE A 203 15.76 16.66 -13.37
CA PHE A 203 14.38 17.00 -13.65
C PHE A 203 13.44 16.63 -12.49
N TRP A 204 12.36 17.40 -12.34
CA TRP A 204 11.28 17.16 -11.38
C TRP A 204 9.96 17.20 -12.16
N PHE A 205 9.16 16.13 -12.09
CA PHE A 205 7.86 16.05 -12.76
C PHE A 205 6.77 15.65 -11.78
N SER A 206 5.58 16.15 -12.02
CA SER A 206 4.36 15.79 -11.28
C SER A 206 3.32 15.08 -12.16
N ASP A 207 3.54 15.02 -13.48
CA ASP A 207 2.70 14.31 -14.44
C ASP A 207 3.46 13.89 -15.73
N ASP A 208 2.83 13.02 -16.54
CA ASP A 208 3.37 12.47 -17.79
C ASP A 208 3.61 13.53 -18.89
N GLU A 209 2.90 14.66 -18.86
CA GLU A 209 3.07 15.71 -19.88
C GLU A 209 4.37 16.49 -19.65
N GLU A 210 4.72 16.75 -18.39
CA GLU A 210 6.01 17.34 -18.02
C GLU A 210 7.19 16.43 -18.43
N MET A 211 7.02 15.11 -18.31
CA MET A 211 8.00 14.10 -18.74
C MET A 211 8.24 14.15 -20.26
N LYS A 212 7.18 14.22 -21.08
CA LYS A 212 7.27 14.37 -22.56
C LYS A 212 7.98 15.66 -22.97
N ILE A 213 7.75 16.76 -22.23
CA ILE A 213 8.43 18.04 -22.49
C ILE A 213 9.93 17.91 -22.22
N ALA A 214 10.31 17.23 -21.15
CA ALA A 214 11.72 17.01 -20.83
C ALA A 214 12.44 16.09 -21.83
N VAL A 215 11.78 15.03 -22.30
CA VAL A 215 12.32 14.19 -23.38
C VAL A 215 12.60 15.02 -24.64
N LYS A 216 11.66 15.88 -25.04
CA LYS A 216 11.86 16.81 -26.17
C LYS A 216 12.98 17.81 -25.93
N LEU A 217 13.08 18.36 -24.71
CA LEU A 217 14.14 19.31 -24.37
C LEU A 217 15.52 18.63 -24.46
N LEU A 218 15.66 17.42 -23.93
CA LEU A 218 16.91 16.69 -23.94
C LEU A 218 17.31 16.27 -25.35
N LEU A 219 16.36 15.87 -26.20
CA LEU A 219 16.59 15.66 -27.63
C LEU A 219 17.14 16.93 -28.29
N ASN A 220 16.49 18.08 -28.09
CA ASN A 220 16.93 19.35 -28.67
C ASN A 220 18.34 19.76 -28.20
N LEU A 221 18.63 19.56 -26.91
CA LEU A 221 19.97 19.79 -26.35
C LEU A 221 21.01 18.86 -26.97
N SER A 222 20.65 17.60 -27.22
CA SER A 222 21.54 16.60 -27.83
C SER A 222 21.84 16.94 -29.29
N VAL A 223 20.83 17.36 -30.05
CA VAL A 223 20.99 17.84 -31.43
C VAL A 223 21.91 19.05 -31.45
N ALA A 224 21.64 20.05 -30.62
CA ALA A 224 22.46 21.26 -30.53
C ALA A 224 23.91 20.94 -30.11
N ALA A 225 24.11 20.01 -29.18
CA ALA A 225 25.44 19.59 -28.75
C ALA A 225 26.22 18.94 -29.91
N VAL A 226 25.63 17.97 -30.60
CA VAL A 226 26.28 17.27 -31.73
C VAL A 226 26.56 18.22 -32.91
N GLU A 227 25.67 19.16 -33.19
CA GLU A 227 25.92 20.17 -34.25
C GLU A 227 27.08 21.09 -33.88
N ASN A 228 27.15 21.56 -32.63
CA ASN A 228 28.21 22.47 -32.19
C ASN A 228 29.58 21.79 -32.01
N ASP A 229 29.61 20.48 -31.75
CA ASP A 229 30.85 19.68 -31.73
C ASP A 229 31.63 19.77 -33.03
N THR A 230 30.93 19.83 -34.17
CA THR A 230 31.54 19.91 -35.50
C THR A 230 32.11 21.29 -35.82
N VAL A 231 31.61 22.34 -35.17
CA VAL A 231 31.90 23.75 -35.51
C VAL A 231 33.00 24.36 -34.63
N THR A 232 33.05 23.99 -33.35
CA THR A 232 33.81 24.74 -32.33
C THR A 232 35.02 24.01 -31.73
N GLY A 233 35.24 22.74 -32.10
CA GLY A 233 36.30 21.89 -31.55
C GLY A 233 36.09 21.48 -30.08
N THR A 234 35.07 22.02 -29.41
CA THR A 234 34.67 21.65 -28.05
C THR A 234 33.66 20.50 -28.14
N ARG A 235 33.89 19.39 -27.43
CA ARG A 235 33.03 18.20 -27.45
C ARG A 235 31.84 18.34 -26.49
N PHE A 236 30.93 19.27 -26.78
CA PHE A 236 29.65 19.45 -26.08
C PHE A 236 28.84 18.17 -25.96
N SER A 237 28.87 17.27 -26.95
CA SER A 237 28.20 15.96 -26.82
C SER A 237 28.75 15.15 -25.65
N THR A 238 30.07 15.15 -25.47
CA THR A 238 30.75 14.43 -24.37
C THR A 238 30.46 15.08 -23.02
N LEU A 239 30.39 16.42 -22.98
CA LEU A 239 29.99 17.17 -21.78
C LEU A 239 28.53 16.89 -21.41
N LEU A 240 27.62 16.89 -22.39
CA LEU A 240 26.20 16.58 -22.16
C LEU A 240 26.03 15.14 -21.65
N SER A 241 26.72 14.18 -22.27
CA SER A 241 26.73 12.79 -21.82
C SER A 241 27.21 12.69 -20.37
N SER A 242 28.29 13.39 -20.02
CA SER A 242 28.86 13.38 -18.66
C SER A 242 27.94 13.97 -17.58
N VAL A 243 27.10 14.97 -17.89
CA VAL A 243 26.17 15.55 -16.91
C VAL A 243 24.87 14.75 -16.76
N CYS A 244 24.65 13.79 -17.68
CA CYS A 244 23.47 12.92 -17.75
C CYS A 244 23.79 11.44 -17.44
N SER A 245 25.04 11.07 -17.15
CA SER A 245 25.46 9.68 -16.94
C SER A 245 25.48 9.24 -15.47
N TYR A 246 24.68 9.85 -14.60
CA TYR A 246 24.60 9.47 -13.19
C TYR A 246 23.48 8.45 -12.97
N LYS A 247 23.64 7.59 -11.95
CA LYS A 247 22.80 6.40 -11.75
C LYS A 247 21.30 6.66 -11.73
N THR A 248 20.87 7.75 -11.12
CA THR A 248 19.44 8.09 -10.97
C THR A 248 18.92 9.00 -12.10
N PHE A 249 19.72 9.32 -13.13
CA PHE A 249 19.31 10.25 -14.18
C PHE A 249 18.03 9.76 -14.89
N PRO A 250 17.00 10.60 -15.06
CA PRO A 250 16.95 12.06 -14.87
C PRO A 250 16.58 12.58 -13.46
N PHE A 251 16.32 11.69 -12.51
CA PHE A 251 15.72 11.95 -11.21
C PHE A 251 16.72 12.07 -10.05
N ASP A 252 16.24 12.48 -8.87
CA ASP A 252 17.04 12.69 -7.66
C ASP A 252 16.85 11.61 -6.57
N GLN A 253 15.92 10.66 -6.76
CA GLN A 253 15.62 9.54 -5.87
C GLN A 253 15.58 8.20 -6.62
N GLU A 254 15.77 7.09 -5.89
CA GLU A 254 15.76 5.70 -6.40
C GLU A 254 14.34 5.17 -6.66
N TYR A 255 13.45 5.95 -7.27
CA TYR A 255 12.18 5.44 -7.79
C TYR A 255 12.42 5.00 -9.24
N CYS A 256 12.45 3.67 -9.45
CA CYS A 256 13.18 3.02 -10.55
C CYS A 256 12.38 2.74 -11.83
N ASP A 257 11.05 2.85 -11.83
CA ASP A 257 10.20 2.59 -13.00
C ASP A 257 10.17 3.78 -13.98
N ASP A 258 9.91 4.99 -13.47
CA ASP A 258 9.87 6.22 -14.27
C ASP A 258 11.20 6.48 -15.01
N GLN A 259 12.32 6.05 -14.44
CA GLN A 259 13.65 6.22 -15.03
C GLN A 259 13.79 5.44 -16.34
N SER A 260 13.41 4.17 -16.33
CA SER A 260 13.53 3.32 -17.51
C SER A 260 12.58 3.78 -18.60
N ASP A 261 11.35 4.16 -18.22
CA ASP A 261 10.37 4.71 -19.16
C ASP A 261 10.83 6.02 -19.81
N PHE A 262 11.45 6.94 -19.04
CA PHE A 262 12.02 8.17 -19.59
C PHE A 262 13.08 7.90 -20.64
N LEU A 263 14.00 6.98 -20.36
CA LEU A 263 15.11 6.67 -21.26
C LEU A 263 14.64 5.92 -22.50
N LEU A 264 13.65 5.03 -22.38
CA LEU A 264 13.04 4.37 -23.53
C LEU A 264 12.31 5.39 -24.43
N ASP A 265 11.55 6.31 -23.85
CA ASP A 265 10.87 7.37 -24.61
C ASP A 265 11.88 8.30 -25.30
N LEU A 266 12.97 8.68 -24.61
CA LEU A 266 14.07 9.42 -25.20
C LEU A 266 14.70 8.68 -26.38
N CYS A 267 15.00 7.39 -26.24
CA CYS A 267 15.58 6.59 -27.31
C CYS A 267 14.65 6.52 -28.53
N SER A 268 13.35 6.33 -28.29
CA SER A 268 12.32 6.34 -29.35
C SER A 268 12.32 7.66 -30.11
N HIS A 269 12.33 8.78 -29.39
CA HIS A 269 12.37 10.11 -29.99
C HIS A 269 13.66 10.39 -30.76
N VAL A 270 14.81 10.00 -30.21
CA VAL A 270 16.12 10.12 -30.88
C VAL A 270 16.13 9.33 -32.19
N LYS A 271 15.68 8.07 -32.19
CA LYS A 271 15.60 7.24 -33.40
C LYS A 271 14.67 7.81 -34.47
N ASN A 272 13.50 8.28 -34.06
CA ASN A 272 12.56 8.92 -34.98
C ASN A 272 13.19 10.18 -35.61
N TYR A 273 14.01 10.90 -34.85
CA TYR A 273 14.73 12.06 -35.38
C TYR A 273 15.91 11.67 -36.29
N GLU A 274 16.69 10.63 -35.94
CA GLU A 274 17.78 10.09 -36.79
C GLU A 274 17.24 9.62 -38.14
N THR A 275 16.12 8.89 -38.14
CA THR A 275 15.47 8.41 -39.38
C THR A 275 14.94 9.54 -40.26
N GLN A 276 14.42 10.62 -39.66
CA GLN A 276 13.94 11.80 -40.41
C GLN A 276 15.08 12.63 -41.01
N THR A 277 16.20 12.74 -40.30
CA THR A 277 17.30 13.65 -40.66
C THR A 277 18.47 12.96 -41.36
N GLY A 278 18.57 11.63 -41.28
CA GLY A 278 19.69 10.84 -41.77
C GLY A 278 20.98 11.03 -40.97
N ARG A 279 20.94 11.70 -39.82
CA ARG A 279 22.09 11.94 -38.93
C ARG A 279 22.04 10.99 -37.74
N SER A 280 23.20 10.70 -37.14
CA SER A 280 23.29 9.84 -35.94
C SER A 280 23.62 10.64 -34.68
N PHE A 281 22.81 10.43 -33.65
CA PHE A 281 22.85 11.06 -32.33
C PHE A 281 22.94 10.02 -31.18
N LEU A 282 22.54 8.75 -31.40
CA LEU A 282 22.64 7.68 -30.39
C LEU A 282 24.05 7.48 -29.82
N PRO A 283 25.15 7.51 -30.62
CA PRO A 283 26.50 7.37 -30.08
C PRO A 283 26.89 8.45 -29.07
N ALA A 284 26.38 9.69 -29.23
CA ALA A 284 26.63 10.79 -28.30
C ALA A 284 25.93 10.60 -26.94
N LEU A 285 24.79 9.90 -26.94
CA LEU A 285 23.96 9.62 -25.77
C LEU A 285 24.20 8.23 -25.17
N GLN A 286 25.17 7.48 -25.69
CA GLN A 286 25.44 6.11 -25.26
C GLN A 286 25.66 6.00 -23.74
N LEU A 287 26.42 6.91 -23.12
CA LEU A 287 26.66 6.87 -21.66
C LEU A 287 25.39 7.17 -20.85
N VAL A 288 24.45 7.94 -21.40
CA VAL A 288 23.16 8.24 -20.77
C VAL A 288 22.31 6.97 -20.73
N PHE A 289 22.28 6.21 -21.83
CA PHE A 289 21.59 4.93 -21.86
C PHE A 289 22.30 3.83 -21.06
N GLN A 290 23.55 4.00 -20.66
CA GLN A 290 24.27 3.04 -19.82
C GLN A 290 24.12 3.29 -18.31
N SER A 291 23.46 4.41 -17.93
CA SER A 291 23.36 4.82 -16.52
C SER A 291 22.52 3.89 -15.64
N PRO A 292 21.43 3.24 -16.09
CA PRO A 292 20.64 2.38 -15.21
C PRO A 292 21.40 1.13 -14.76
N ASP A 293 21.29 0.82 -13.47
CA ASP A 293 21.82 -0.43 -12.90
C ASP A 293 20.90 -1.62 -13.22
N VAL A 294 19.60 -1.37 -13.31
CA VAL A 294 18.54 -2.33 -13.69
C VAL A 294 17.60 -1.64 -14.67
N TRP A 295 17.15 -2.36 -15.69
CA TRP A 295 16.11 -1.87 -16.60
C TRP A 295 14.75 -2.38 -16.17
N ILE A 296 13.81 -1.47 -15.90
CA ILE A 296 12.43 -1.81 -15.57
C ILE A 296 11.58 -1.63 -16.82
N ILE A 297 10.76 -2.62 -17.15
CA ILE A 297 9.88 -2.55 -18.33
C ILE A 297 8.50 -3.12 -18.03
N ASP A 298 7.50 -2.38 -18.51
CA ASP A 298 6.14 -2.87 -18.67
C ASP A 298 5.94 -3.35 -20.11
N LEU A 299 5.81 -4.67 -20.30
CA LEU A 299 5.59 -5.25 -21.62
C LEU A 299 4.23 -4.89 -22.22
N SER A 300 3.26 -4.47 -21.40
CA SER A 300 1.94 -4.02 -21.87
C SER A 300 2.02 -2.69 -22.65
N GLN A 301 3.04 -1.88 -22.40
CA GLN A 301 3.24 -0.59 -23.07
C GLN A 301 3.92 -0.69 -24.45
N ARG A 302 4.23 -1.90 -24.92
CA ARG A 302 4.86 -2.17 -26.24
C ARG A 302 6.19 -1.45 -26.49
N LYS A 303 6.98 -1.24 -25.43
CA LYS A 303 8.31 -0.60 -25.50
C LYS A 303 9.45 -1.59 -25.77
N THR A 304 9.15 -2.87 -25.97
CA THR A 304 10.14 -3.96 -26.07
C THR A 304 11.14 -3.79 -27.22
N PHE A 305 10.68 -3.34 -28.39
CA PHE A 305 11.57 -3.07 -29.53
C PHE A 305 12.59 -1.96 -29.22
N ILE A 306 12.18 -0.93 -28.49
CA ILE A 306 13.09 0.15 -28.08
C ILE A 306 14.05 -0.34 -27.01
N LEU A 307 13.59 -1.16 -26.07
CA LEU A 307 14.45 -1.79 -25.08
C LEU A 307 15.57 -2.61 -25.74
N LEU A 308 15.26 -3.41 -26.76
CA LEU A 308 16.28 -4.18 -27.51
C LEU A 308 17.39 -3.27 -28.05
N GLU A 309 17.00 -2.11 -28.58
CA GLU A 309 17.95 -1.15 -29.15
C GLU A 309 18.81 -0.50 -28.06
N VAL A 310 18.22 -0.19 -26.91
CA VAL A 310 18.97 0.34 -25.76
C VAL A 310 19.90 -0.71 -25.15
N LEU A 311 19.48 -1.97 -25.10
CA LEU A 311 20.28 -3.08 -24.58
C LEU A 311 21.51 -3.37 -25.47
N LYS A 312 21.41 -3.18 -26.79
CA LYS A 312 22.56 -3.26 -27.71
C LYS A 312 23.62 -2.19 -27.46
N LEU A 313 23.25 -1.07 -26.83
CA LEU A 313 24.18 0.02 -26.51
C LEU A 313 24.98 -0.23 -25.22
N GLN A 314 24.62 -1.26 -24.45
CA GLN A 314 25.25 -1.58 -23.16
C GLN A 314 26.62 -2.25 -23.37
N THR A 315 27.58 -1.94 -22.50
CA THR A 315 28.89 -2.61 -22.48
C THR A 315 28.84 -3.97 -21.78
N GLU A 316 27.89 -4.16 -20.88
CA GLU A 316 27.71 -5.37 -20.06
C GLU A 316 26.23 -5.76 -20.05
N LYS A 317 25.95 -7.06 -19.79
CA LYS A 317 24.58 -7.53 -19.65
C LYS A 317 23.95 -6.97 -18.38
N LYS A 318 22.83 -6.28 -18.52
CA LYS A 318 22.11 -5.65 -17.40
C LYS A 318 20.95 -6.53 -16.93
N PRO A 319 20.60 -6.52 -15.63
CA PRO A 319 19.35 -7.11 -15.15
C PRO A 319 18.15 -6.38 -15.76
N VAL A 320 17.09 -7.13 -16.06
CA VAL A 320 15.80 -6.60 -16.51
C VAL A 320 14.71 -7.05 -15.56
N GLU A 321 13.86 -6.13 -15.18
CA GLU A 321 12.73 -6.32 -14.28
C GLU A 321 11.41 -6.06 -15.00
N LEU A 322 10.50 -7.02 -14.93
CA LEU A 322 9.19 -6.94 -15.55
C LEU A 322 8.16 -6.52 -14.51
N ILE A 323 7.49 -5.39 -14.75
CA ILE A 323 6.42 -4.86 -13.90
C ILE A 323 5.03 -5.01 -14.53
N GLY A 324 4.96 -5.37 -15.82
CA GLY A 324 3.70 -5.72 -16.50
C GLY A 324 3.90 -6.72 -17.63
N CYS A 325 2.86 -7.52 -17.90
CA CYS A 325 2.86 -8.56 -18.93
C CYS A 325 1.99 -8.18 -20.13
N SER A 326 2.34 -8.68 -21.31
CA SER A 326 1.53 -8.60 -22.52
C SER A 326 1.13 -10.00 -22.98
N GLU A 327 -0.13 -10.18 -23.39
CA GLU A 327 -0.62 -11.41 -24.04
C GLU A 327 -0.27 -11.44 -25.54
N GLU A 328 0.28 -10.36 -26.09
CA GLU A 328 0.60 -10.28 -27.51
C GLU A 328 1.86 -11.07 -27.86
N GLU A 329 1.72 -12.05 -28.75
CA GLU A 329 2.84 -12.90 -29.19
C GLU A 329 4.00 -12.11 -29.80
N SER A 330 3.71 -10.98 -30.46
CA SER A 330 4.73 -10.10 -31.05
C SER A 330 5.62 -9.44 -30.00
N GLU A 331 5.04 -9.07 -28.85
CA GLU A 331 5.80 -8.49 -27.73
C GLU A 331 6.65 -9.56 -27.05
N MET A 332 6.09 -10.76 -26.82
CA MET A 332 6.87 -11.88 -26.29
C MET A 332 8.06 -12.23 -27.20
N LYS A 333 7.83 -12.31 -28.53
CA LYS A 333 8.90 -12.57 -29.49
C LYS A 333 9.96 -11.48 -29.50
N SER A 334 9.54 -10.22 -29.41
CA SER A 334 10.47 -9.08 -29.31
C SER A 334 11.29 -9.14 -28.03
N PHE A 335 10.68 -9.56 -26.91
CA PHE A 335 11.38 -9.70 -25.63
C PHE A 335 12.40 -10.84 -25.64
N LEU A 336 12.08 -11.96 -26.29
CA LEU A 336 13.02 -13.07 -26.48
C LEU A 336 14.30 -12.61 -27.21
N GLN A 337 14.20 -11.66 -28.14
CA GLN A 337 15.37 -11.09 -28.82
C GLN A 337 16.28 -10.26 -27.89
N CYS A 338 15.77 -9.80 -26.74
CA CYS A 338 16.55 -9.10 -25.73
C CYS A 338 17.43 -10.02 -24.88
N LEU A 339 17.08 -11.32 -24.76
CA LEU A 339 17.75 -12.27 -23.87
C LEU A 339 19.28 -12.36 -24.01
N PRO A 340 19.89 -12.25 -25.22
CA PRO A 340 21.34 -12.24 -25.35
C PRO A 340 22.03 -11.12 -24.54
N TYR A 341 21.33 -10.01 -24.28
CA TYR A 341 21.85 -8.80 -23.63
C TYR A 341 21.43 -8.68 -22.14
N ILE A 342 20.64 -9.63 -21.63
CA ILE A 342 20.12 -9.62 -20.26
C ILE A 342 20.96 -10.53 -19.37
N SER A 343 21.25 -10.09 -18.14
CA SER A 343 21.97 -10.91 -17.16
C SER A 343 21.04 -11.66 -16.21
N GLN A 344 19.95 -11.03 -15.78
CA GLN A 344 18.96 -11.58 -14.85
C GLN A 344 17.56 -11.11 -15.26
N LEU A 345 16.58 -12.00 -15.19
CA LEU A 345 15.17 -11.67 -15.39
C LEU A 345 14.42 -11.68 -14.05
N ARG A 346 13.93 -10.51 -13.64
CA ARG A 346 13.15 -10.31 -12.41
C ARG A 346 11.69 -10.02 -12.72
N ILE A 347 10.81 -10.39 -11.80
CA ILE A 347 9.37 -10.13 -11.88
C ILE A 347 8.95 -9.45 -10.57
N ASP A 348 8.36 -8.26 -10.66
CA ASP A 348 7.84 -7.53 -9.49
C ASP A 348 6.41 -7.04 -9.71
N TYR A 349 5.67 -6.79 -8.62
CA TYR A 349 4.29 -6.30 -8.60
C TYR A 349 3.21 -7.21 -9.23
N TRP A 350 3.50 -8.48 -9.50
CA TRP A 350 2.52 -9.40 -10.10
C TRP A 350 1.81 -10.27 -9.07
N ASN A 351 0.55 -10.62 -9.35
CA ASN A 351 -0.07 -11.74 -8.65
C ASN A 351 0.64 -13.05 -9.07
N ARG A 352 0.91 -13.93 -8.11
CA ARG A 352 1.67 -15.17 -8.29
C ARG A 352 1.20 -15.98 -9.51
N GLY A 353 -0.11 -16.21 -9.64
CA GLY A 353 -0.67 -16.97 -10.76
C GLY A 353 -0.48 -16.32 -12.14
N GLN A 354 -0.44 -14.98 -12.23
CA GLN A 354 -0.18 -14.29 -13.49
C GLN A 354 1.28 -14.47 -13.94
N ALA A 355 2.22 -14.40 -12.99
CA ALA A 355 3.64 -14.61 -13.25
C ALA A 355 3.94 -16.04 -13.72
N GLU A 356 3.31 -17.04 -13.10
CA GLU A 356 3.43 -18.44 -13.51
C GLU A 356 2.92 -18.66 -14.94
N GLN A 357 1.72 -18.16 -15.26
CA GLN A 357 1.11 -18.31 -16.58
C GLN A 357 1.92 -17.61 -17.67
N PHE A 358 2.41 -16.40 -17.39
CA PHE A 358 3.22 -15.65 -18.33
C PHE A 358 4.57 -16.32 -18.58
N LEU A 359 5.27 -16.78 -17.53
CA LEU A 359 6.53 -17.50 -17.70
C LEU A 359 6.33 -18.78 -18.53
N LEU A 360 5.30 -19.58 -18.23
CA LEU A 360 4.99 -20.76 -19.01
C LEU A 360 4.79 -20.40 -20.49
N SER A 361 4.01 -19.35 -20.77
CA SER A 361 3.77 -18.85 -22.13
C SER A 361 5.06 -18.40 -22.81
N LEU A 362 5.96 -17.73 -22.08
CA LEU A 362 7.25 -17.29 -22.59
C LEU A 362 8.19 -18.46 -22.93
N PHE A 363 8.22 -19.51 -22.10
CA PHE A 363 8.99 -20.73 -22.37
C PHE A 363 8.43 -21.51 -23.57
N ILE A 364 7.11 -21.59 -23.71
CA ILE A 364 6.46 -22.17 -24.90
C ILE A 364 6.89 -21.38 -26.15
N LYS A 365 6.82 -20.05 -26.10
CA LYS A 365 7.21 -19.19 -27.24
C LYS A 365 8.70 -19.28 -27.57
N ALA A 366 9.56 -19.42 -26.56
CA ALA A 366 10.99 -19.63 -26.74
C ALA A 366 11.27 -20.94 -27.50
N ALA A 367 10.61 -22.04 -27.12
CA ALA A 367 10.75 -23.32 -27.81
C ALA A 367 10.25 -23.25 -29.26
N GLU A 368 9.11 -22.62 -29.51
CA GLU A 368 8.60 -22.41 -30.88
C GLU A 368 9.58 -21.59 -31.72
N THR A 369 10.13 -20.53 -31.15
CA THR A 369 11.08 -19.65 -31.85
C THR A 369 12.38 -20.39 -32.15
N GLU A 370 12.87 -21.23 -31.23
CA GLU A 370 14.04 -22.09 -31.41
C GLU A 370 13.82 -23.10 -32.55
N THR A 371 12.63 -23.70 -32.66
CA THR A 371 12.32 -24.59 -33.80
C THR A 371 12.27 -23.89 -35.15
N GLN A 372 11.91 -22.60 -35.18
CA GLN A 372 11.80 -21.81 -36.41
C GLN A 372 13.13 -21.20 -36.87
N THR A 373 13.96 -20.74 -35.92
CA THR A 373 15.17 -19.95 -36.20
C THR A 373 16.46 -20.74 -36.00
N GLY A 374 16.43 -21.84 -35.23
CA GLY A 374 17.61 -22.60 -34.81
C GLY A 374 18.44 -21.93 -33.70
N GLU A 375 18.00 -20.79 -33.17
CA GLU A 375 18.65 -20.11 -32.04
C GLU A 375 18.36 -20.83 -30.72
N GLN A 376 19.36 -20.97 -29.84
CA GLN A 376 19.23 -21.64 -28.52
C GLN A 376 18.45 -20.79 -27.50
N MET A 377 17.22 -20.42 -27.85
CA MET A 377 16.42 -19.44 -27.12
C MET A 377 15.99 -19.96 -25.74
N LEU A 378 15.62 -21.24 -25.62
CA LEU A 378 15.30 -21.85 -24.32
C LEU A 378 16.49 -21.78 -23.38
N LYS A 379 17.70 -22.08 -23.88
CA LYS A 379 18.92 -22.05 -23.07
C LYS A 379 19.25 -20.63 -22.60
N LEU A 380 19.04 -19.62 -23.44
CA LEU A 380 19.21 -18.22 -23.06
C LEU A 380 18.20 -17.80 -21.99
N LEU A 381 16.92 -18.15 -22.17
CA LEU A 381 15.86 -17.82 -21.21
C LEU A 381 16.10 -18.50 -19.86
N THR A 382 16.46 -19.78 -19.86
CA THR A 382 16.84 -20.49 -18.64
C THR A 382 18.04 -19.84 -17.95
N SER A 383 19.03 -19.38 -18.71
CA SER A 383 20.23 -18.75 -18.16
C SER A 383 19.93 -17.45 -17.41
N VAL A 384 18.98 -16.63 -17.86
CA VAL A 384 18.61 -15.37 -17.17
C VAL A 384 17.74 -15.60 -15.93
N CYS A 385 17.13 -16.78 -15.80
CA CYS A 385 16.35 -17.20 -14.64
C CYS A 385 17.18 -18.01 -13.61
N ALA A 386 18.44 -18.33 -13.91
CA ALA A 386 19.28 -19.21 -13.08
C ALA A 386 20.07 -18.45 -11.99
N TYR A 387 19.40 -17.58 -11.22
CA TYR A 387 20.02 -16.86 -10.10
C TYR A 387 19.29 -17.14 -8.78
N ARG A 388 20.02 -16.99 -7.66
CA ARG A 388 19.60 -17.49 -6.33
C ARG A 388 18.29 -16.94 -5.79
N SER A 389 17.90 -15.73 -6.17
CA SER A 389 16.68 -15.08 -5.69
C SER A 389 15.53 -15.10 -6.70
N PHE A 390 15.69 -15.78 -7.85
CA PHE A 390 14.65 -15.83 -8.89
C PHE A 390 13.31 -16.34 -8.34
N PRO A 391 12.17 -15.66 -8.61
CA PRO A 391 11.97 -14.58 -9.59
C PRO A 391 12.16 -13.14 -9.04
N TYR A 392 12.54 -12.97 -7.78
CA TYR A 392 12.48 -11.68 -7.08
C TYR A 392 13.87 -11.02 -6.87
N GLN A 393 13.88 -9.73 -6.53
CA GLN A 393 15.09 -8.98 -6.17
C GLN A 393 15.56 -9.26 -4.73
N TRP A 394 14.63 -9.45 -3.80
CA TRP A 394 14.92 -9.76 -2.39
C TRP A 394 14.43 -11.16 -2.01
N THR A 395 15.17 -11.81 -1.11
CA THR A 395 14.89 -13.15 -0.62
C THR A 395 13.75 -13.14 0.39
N ASP A 396 12.51 -12.90 -0.07
CA ASP A 396 11.37 -13.52 0.59
C ASP A 396 11.38 -15.00 0.19
N SER A 397 12.29 -15.75 0.82
CA SER A 397 12.61 -17.15 0.48
C SER A 397 11.38 -18.06 0.54
N ILE A 398 10.35 -17.63 1.27
CA ILE A 398 9.04 -18.30 1.33
C ILE A 398 8.35 -18.14 -0.01
N LYS A 399 8.11 -16.89 -0.45
CA LYS A 399 7.44 -16.59 -1.73
C LYS A 399 8.19 -17.20 -2.91
N GLN A 400 9.51 -17.25 -2.83
CA GLN A 400 10.36 -17.85 -3.85
C GLN A 400 10.12 -19.36 -4.01
N SER A 401 10.22 -20.12 -2.91
CA SER A 401 10.06 -21.58 -2.94
C SER A 401 8.66 -21.96 -3.41
N ASP A 402 7.67 -21.25 -2.88
CA ASP A 402 6.27 -21.39 -3.25
C ASP A 402 6.03 -21.18 -4.75
N PHE A 403 6.56 -20.09 -5.31
CA PHE A 403 6.45 -19.77 -6.74
C PHE A 403 7.08 -20.85 -7.61
N LEU A 404 8.26 -21.35 -7.26
CA LEU A 404 8.95 -22.38 -8.04
C LEU A 404 8.20 -23.73 -8.01
N LEU A 405 7.60 -24.11 -6.87
CA LEU A 405 6.78 -25.30 -6.77
C LEU A 405 5.50 -25.18 -7.62
N ASP A 406 4.85 -24.02 -7.56
CA ASP A 406 3.64 -23.74 -8.32
C ASP A 406 3.95 -23.71 -9.84
N LEU A 407 5.06 -23.08 -10.26
CA LEU A 407 5.54 -23.10 -11.65
C LEU A 407 5.85 -24.52 -12.13
N TYR A 408 6.54 -25.34 -11.33
CA TYR A 408 6.81 -26.74 -11.68
C TYR A 408 5.52 -27.52 -11.90
N SER A 409 4.52 -27.34 -11.04
CA SER A 409 3.23 -28.01 -11.17
C SER A 409 2.51 -27.62 -12.48
N HIS A 410 2.54 -26.33 -12.85
CA HIS A 410 1.96 -25.84 -14.11
C HIS A 410 2.68 -26.38 -15.34
N VAL A 411 4.02 -26.37 -15.34
CA VAL A 411 4.83 -26.93 -16.43
C VAL A 411 4.55 -28.41 -16.59
N LYS A 412 4.54 -29.18 -15.48
CA LYS A 412 4.27 -30.61 -15.52
C LYS A 412 2.85 -30.93 -16.02
N ASN A 413 1.85 -30.17 -15.58
CA ASN A 413 0.49 -30.30 -16.08
C ASN A 413 0.42 -29.99 -17.59
N TYR A 414 1.16 -29.00 -18.06
CA TYR A 414 1.24 -28.68 -19.47
C TYR A 414 1.93 -29.78 -20.30
N GLU A 415 3.06 -30.33 -19.82
CA GLU A 415 3.74 -31.46 -20.48
C GLU A 415 2.85 -32.70 -20.58
N THR A 416 2.09 -33.01 -19.52
CA THR A 416 1.18 -34.16 -19.52
C THR A 416 0.00 -33.97 -20.47
N GLN A 417 -0.49 -32.74 -20.63
CA GLN A 417 -1.59 -32.41 -21.56
C GLN A 417 -1.15 -32.37 -23.03
N THR A 418 0.06 -31.88 -23.31
CA THR A 418 0.52 -31.61 -24.68
C THR A 418 1.52 -32.63 -25.24
N GLY A 419 2.12 -33.46 -24.37
CA GLY A 419 3.17 -34.42 -24.73
C GLY A 419 4.53 -33.78 -25.06
N ARG A 420 4.69 -32.47 -24.86
CA ARG A 420 5.95 -31.74 -25.06
C ARG A 420 6.82 -31.82 -23.78
N SER A 421 8.14 -31.62 -23.91
CA SER A 421 9.07 -31.63 -22.77
C SER A 421 9.86 -30.32 -22.64
N PHE A 422 9.71 -29.66 -21.49
CA PHE A 422 10.28 -28.39 -21.04
C PHE A 422 11.02 -28.50 -19.70
N LEU A 423 10.65 -29.45 -18.83
CA LEU A 423 11.28 -29.66 -17.53
C LEU A 423 12.82 -29.85 -17.60
N PRO A 424 13.38 -30.57 -18.59
CA PRO A 424 14.84 -30.66 -18.74
C PRO A 424 15.50 -29.30 -18.99
N ALA A 425 14.85 -28.41 -19.75
CA ALA A 425 15.36 -27.07 -20.03
C ALA A 425 15.26 -26.14 -18.82
N LEU A 426 14.25 -26.35 -17.95
CA LEU A 426 14.01 -25.58 -16.73
C LEU A 426 14.77 -26.10 -15.50
N GLN A 427 15.47 -27.23 -15.63
CA GLN A 427 16.11 -27.90 -14.51
C GLN A 427 17.01 -26.97 -13.68
N SER A 428 17.81 -26.11 -14.32
CA SER A 428 18.69 -25.19 -13.60
C SER A 428 17.95 -24.06 -12.88
N VAL A 429 16.73 -23.70 -13.32
CA VAL A 429 15.87 -22.74 -12.60
C VAL A 429 15.41 -23.35 -11.29
N PHE A 430 14.97 -24.61 -11.32
CA PHE A 430 14.57 -25.34 -10.12
C PHE A 430 15.76 -25.74 -9.22
N GLN A 431 17.00 -25.66 -9.70
CA GLN A 431 18.20 -25.87 -8.88
C GLN A 431 18.72 -24.59 -8.19
N SER A 432 18.16 -23.43 -8.55
CA SER A 432 18.64 -22.12 -8.12
C SER A 432 18.52 -21.82 -6.62
N PRO A 433 17.50 -22.29 -5.87
CA PRO A 433 17.39 -21.96 -4.44
C PRO A 433 18.53 -22.56 -3.61
N ASP A 434 19.07 -21.74 -2.69
CA ASP A 434 20.06 -22.19 -1.70
C ASP A 434 19.39 -23.00 -0.58
N VAL A 435 18.18 -22.62 -0.19
CA VAL A 435 17.34 -23.28 0.83
C VAL A 435 15.92 -23.36 0.29
N TRP A 436 15.29 -24.54 0.43
CA TRP A 436 13.88 -24.71 0.10
C TRP A 436 13.02 -24.48 1.34
N ILE A 437 12.06 -23.57 1.27
CA ILE A 437 11.05 -23.37 2.32
C ILE A 437 9.76 -24.04 1.90
N ILE A 438 9.21 -24.90 2.75
CA ILE A 438 7.90 -25.53 2.51
C ILE A 438 6.99 -25.39 3.72
N ASP A 439 5.74 -25.03 3.44
CA ASP A 439 4.65 -25.10 4.40
C ASP A 439 3.87 -26.40 4.24
N LEU A 440 3.95 -27.30 5.23
CA LEU A 440 3.28 -28.60 5.17
C LEU A 440 1.74 -28.48 5.18
N SER A 441 1.19 -27.36 5.66
CA SER A 441 -0.26 -27.10 5.61
C SER A 441 -0.77 -26.88 4.19
N GLN A 442 0.10 -26.47 3.25
CA GLN A 442 -0.28 -26.16 1.86
C GLN A 442 -0.28 -27.36 0.91
N ARG A 443 0.01 -28.58 1.40
CA ARG A 443 -0.03 -29.84 0.63
C ARG A 443 0.84 -29.88 -0.64
N LYS A 444 1.97 -29.17 -0.66
CA LYS A 444 2.91 -29.11 -1.80
C LYS A 444 4.03 -30.15 -1.72
N THR A 445 3.94 -31.08 -0.78
CA THR A 445 5.01 -32.02 -0.43
C THR A 445 5.37 -32.97 -1.56
N SER A 446 4.36 -33.46 -2.28
CA SER A 446 4.53 -34.35 -3.44
C SER A 446 5.27 -33.65 -4.59
N VAL A 447 5.00 -32.36 -4.80
CA VAL A 447 5.67 -31.51 -5.80
C VAL A 447 7.12 -31.26 -5.39
N LEU A 448 7.35 -30.91 -4.11
CA LEU A 448 8.70 -30.72 -3.57
C LEU A 448 9.57 -31.97 -3.75
N LEU A 449 9.03 -33.18 -3.50
CA LEU A 449 9.76 -34.42 -3.69
C LEU A 449 10.29 -34.56 -5.12
N GLU A 450 9.47 -34.21 -6.11
CA GLU A 450 9.88 -34.28 -7.51
C GLU A 450 10.93 -33.23 -7.85
N VAL A 451 10.78 -32.00 -7.37
CA VAL A 451 11.76 -30.94 -7.56
C VAL A 451 13.10 -31.28 -6.87
N LEU A 452 13.07 -31.93 -5.71
CA LEU A 452 14.27 -32.38 -5.00
C LEU A 452 15.01 -33.50 -5.74
N LYS A 453 14.31 -34.35 -6.51
CA LYS A 453 14.94 -35.36 -7.38
C LYS A 453 15.72 -34.74 -8.54
N LEU A 454 15.39 -33.51 -8.92
CA LEU A 454 16.09 -32.78 -9.99
C LEU A 454 17.42 -32.16 -9.52
N GLN A 455 17.69 -32.15 -8.21
CA GLN A 455 18.88 -31.53 -7.63
C GLN A 455 20.12 -32.42 -7.82
N THR A 456 21.26 -31.80 -8.11
CA THR A 456 22.55 -32.49 -8.21
C THR A 456 23.15 -32.81 -6.84
N GLU A 457 22.78 -32.04 -5.81
CA GLU A 457 23.25 -32.16 -4.44
C GLU A 457 22.08 -32.06 -3.46
N LYS A 458 22.28 -32.58 -2.25
CA LYS A 458 21.27 -32.49 -1.19
C LYS A 458 21.13 -31.03 -0.72
N LYS A 459 19.92 -30.49 -0.76
CA LYS A 459 19.63 -29.09 -0.39
C LYS A 459 19.09 -28.98 1.04
N PRO A 460 19.40 -27.90 1.77
CA PRO A 460 18.72 -27.57 3.02
C PRO A 460 17.23 -27.33 2.80
N VAL A 461 16.39 -27.79 3.73
CA VAL A 461 14.95 -27.56 3.72
C VAL A 461 14.52 -26.97 5.05
N ASP A 462 13.75 -25.90 4.97
CA ASP A 462 13.14 -25.19 6.08
C ASP A 462 11.65 -25.51 6.12
N LEU A 463 11.21 -26.15 7.19
CA LEU A 463 9.80 -26.47 7.41
C LEU A 463 9.10 -25.32 8.13
N ARG A 464 7.92 -24.97 7.62
CA ARG A 464 6.94 -24.08 8.25
C ARG A 464 5.60 -24.80 8.37
N GLY A 465 4.84 -24.43 9.40
CA GLY A 465 3.55 -25.08 9.68
C GLY A 465 3.68 -26.56 10.03
N CYS A 466 2.62 -27.13 10.60
CA CYS A 466 2.47 -28.58 10.74
C CYS A 466 1.16 -28.97 10.07
N SER A 467 1.17 -30.00 9.23
CA SER A 467 -0.07 -30.58 8.73
C SER A 467 -0.67 -31.52 9.78
N GLU A 468 -1.98 -31.52 9.94
CA GLU A 468 -2.71 -32.53 10.71
C GLU A 468 -2.89 -33.85 9.93
N GLU A 469 -2.68 -33.82 8.61
CA GLU A 469 -2.81 -34.99 7.76
C GLU A 469 -1.52 -35.83 7.77
N GLU A 470 -1.61 -37.04 8.33
CA GLU A 470 -0.52 -38.02 8.36
C GLU A 470 0.03 -38.34 6.96
N SER A 471 -0.79 -38.21 5.91
CA SER A 471 -0.39 -38.41 4.51
C SER A 471 0.61 -37.38 4.00
N GLU A 472 0.49 -36.11 4.40
CA GLU A 472 1.44 -35.05 4.01
C GLU A 472 2.78 -35.24 4.71
N VAL A 473 2.72 -35.56 6.00
CA VAL A 473 3.87 -35.90 6.83
C VAL A 473 4.62 -37.11 6.26
N LYS A 474 3.89 -38.17 5.87
CA LYS A 474 4.45 -39.37 5.22
C LYS A 474 5.00 -39.08 3.83
N SER A 475 4.39 -38.17 3.08
CA SER A 475 4.91 -37.73 1.79
C SER A 475 6.22 -36.96 1.98
N PHE A 476 6.34 -36.16 3.04
CA PHE A 476 7.56 -35.39 3.34
C PHE A 476 8.71 -36.28 3.74
N LEU A 477 8.45 -37.37 4.47
CA LEU A 477 9.47 -38.37 4.80
C LEU A 477 10.16 -38.94 3.55
N GLN A 478 9.49 -38.98 2.41
CA GLN A 478 10.08 -39.43 1.14
C GLN A 478 11.10 -38.42 0.58
N CYS A 479 11.07 -37.16 1.01
CA CYS A 479 12.02 -36.12 0.62
C CYS A 479 13.37 -36.25 1.34
N LEU A 480 13.41 -36.85 2.54
CA LEU A 480 14.60 -36.93 3.40
C LEU A 480 15.88 -37.44 2.70
N PRO A 481 15.85 -38.43 1.78
CA PRO A 481 17.05 -38.85 1.06
C PRO A 481 17.75 -37.73 0.28
N TYR A 482 17.01 -36.69 -0.11
CA TYR A 482 17.46 -35.56 -0.93
C TYR A 482 17.75 -34.29 -0.12
N ILE A 483 17.57 -34.31 1.21
CA ILE A 483 17.73 -33.16 2.10
C ILE A 483 19.08 -33.25 2.84
N SER A 484 19.82 -32.14 2.90
CA SER A 484 21.11 -32.09 3.62
C SER A 484 20.97 -31.59 5.06
N GLN A 485 20.07 -30.62 5.28
CA GLN A 485 19.80 -30.01 6.58
C GLN A 485 18.31 -29.71 6.70
N LEU A 486 17.74 -29.90 7.89
CA LEU A 486 16.34 -29.62 8.18
C LEU A 486 16.26 -28.55 9.27
N SER A 487 15.66 -27.40 8.98
CA SER A 487 15.44 -26.31 9.93
C SER A 487 13.96 -26.02 10.14
N PHE A 488 13.61 -25.40 11.26
CA PHE A 488 12.25 -25.02 11.61
C PHE A 488 12.20 -23.52 11.96
N TYR A 489 11.24 -22.78 11.40
CA TYR A 489 11.09 -21.35 11.69
C TYR A 489 10.36 -21.14 13.03
N LEU A 490 11.03 -20.46 13.97
CA LEU A 490 10.55 -20.21 15.33
C LEU A 490 9.69 -18.93 15.42
N GLN A 491 8.43 -19.03 15.02
CA GLN A 491 7.35 -18.27 15.67
C GLN A 491 6.25 -19.28 16.03
N LEU A 492 5.97 -19.38 17.34
CA LEU A 492 5.06 -20.33 18.00
C LEU A 492 5.48 -21.82 17.97
N ILE A 493 6.52 -22.16 18.74
CA ILE A 493 6.57 -23.49 19.38
C ILE A 493 5.75 -23.39 20.66
N SER A 494 4.45 -23.71 20.58
CA SER A 494 3.77 -24.27 21.74
C SER A 494 4.36 -25.67 21.98
N LEU A 495 4.53 -26.05 23.24
CA LEU A 495 5.18 -27.28 23.69
C LEU A 495 4.52 -28.59 23.19
N LEU A 496 3.45 -28.53 22.39
CA LEU A 496 2.78 -29.68 21.79
C LEU A 496 3.47 -30.28 20.55
N ASN A 497 4.34 -29.54 19.85
CA ASN A 497 4.91 -30.04 18.58
C ASN A 497 6.16 -30.92 18.73
N LEU A 498 6.75 -31.01 19.93
CA LEU A 498 7.92 -31.87 20.17
C LEU A 498 7.56 -33.37 20.17
N PHE A 499 6.34 -33.73 20.60
CA PHE A 499 5.84 -35.11 20.55
C PHE A 499 5.61 -35.60 19.12
N LYS A 500 5.06 -34.76 18.24
CA LYS A 500 4.78 -35.11 16.83
C LYS A 500 6.06 -35.32 16.01
N VAL A 501 7.13 -34.58 16.29
CA VAL A 501 8.46 -34.80 15.68
C VAL A 501 9.07 -36.13 16.12
N VAL A 502 8.81 -36.56 17.36
CA VAL A 502 9.20 -37.90 17.86
C VAL A 502 8.35 -39.00 17.23
N ASP A 503 7.03 -38.81 17.05
CA ASP A 503 6.16 -39.74 16.33
C ASP A 503 6.56 -39.92 14.86
N LEU A 504 7.00 -38.84 14.21
CA LEU A 504 7.57 -38.85 12.86
C LEU A 504 8.81 -39.76 12.73
N LEU A 505 9.67 -39.77 13.75
CA LEU A 505 10.86 -40.63 13.82
C LEU A 505 10.49 -42.10 14.16
N ILE A 506 9.42 -42.30 14.93
CA ILE A 506 8.88 -43.64 15.27
C ILE A 506 8.18 -44.26 14.05
N CYS A 507 7.40 -43.50 13.28
CA CYS A 507 6.73 -43.96 12.06
C CYS A 507 7.72 -44.36 10.96
N TRP A 508 8.87 -43.69 10.85
CA TRP A 508 9.96 -44.13 9.95
C TRP A 508 10.57 -45.48 10.36
N PHE A 509 10.64 -45.77 11.66
CA PHE A 509 11.13 -47.04 12.20
C PHE A 509 10.13 -48.19 12.05
N VAL A 510 8.83 -47.90 12.13
CA VAL A 510 7.75 -48.92 12.10
C VAL A 510 7.39 -49.38 10.67
N VAL A 511 7.56 -48.52 9.66
CA VAL A 511 7.21 -48.86 8.26
C VAL A 511 8.21 -49.82 7.58
N ASN A 512 9.39 -50.07 8.17
CA ASN A 512 10.48 -50.86 7.57
C ASN A 512 10.60 -52.33 8.04
N MET A 513 9.52 -52.98 8.49
CA MET A 513 9.53 -54.41 8.89
C MET A 513 8.74 -55.32 7.92
N PRO A 514 9.30 -56.47 7.47
CA PRO A 514 8.58 -57.42 6.62
C PRO A 514 7.62 -58.33 7.42
N LYS A 515 6.41 -58.54 6.89
CA LYS A 515 5.36 -59.42 7.48
C LYS A 515 5.53 -60.89 7.07
N ALA A 516 5.27 -61.81 8.02
CA ALA A 516 5.14 -63.25 7.77
C ALA A 516 3.67 -63.73 7.83
N LYS A 517 3.31 -64.66 6.94
CA LYS A 517 2.02 -65.35 6.79
C LYS A 517 1.99 -66.67 7.58
N ALA A 518 0.78 -67.10 7.96
CA ALA A 518 0.18 -68.46 7.83
C ALA A 518 -0.79 -68.76 9.01
N VAL A 519 -1.78 -69.65 9.03
CA VAL A 519 -2.65 -70.44 8.11
C VAL A 519 -3.71 -71.08 9.05
N GLN A 520 -4.87 -71.45 8.49
CA GLN A 520 -6.09 -72.05 9.06
C GLN A 520 -5.92 -73.38 9.84
N THR A 521 -6.97 -73.81 10.58
CA THR A 521 -7.79 -75.02 10.27
C THR A 521 -9.03 -75.17 11.16
N ASP A 522 -10.08 -75.73 10.57
CA ASP A 522 -11.47 -76.00 11.01
C ASP A 522 -11.65 -77.08 12.10
N SER A 523 -12.83 -77.11 12.77
CA SER A 523 -13.90 -78.11 12.52
C SER A 523 -15.06 -78.09 13.54
N ASN A 524 -16.28 -78.21 13.00
CA ASN A 524 -17.61 -78.33 13.63
C ASN A 524 -17.89 -79.72 14.25
N VAL A 525 -18.93 -79.83 15.10
CA VAL A 525 -20.11 -80.75 14.94
C VAL A 525 -21.32 -80.24 15.78
N GLU A 526 -22.52 -80.26 15.18
CA GLU A 526 -23.86 -79.92 15.74
C GLU A 526 -24.65 -81.13 16.29
N THR A 527 -25.67 -80.89 17.14
CA THR A 527 -27.02 -81.52 17.05
C THR A 527 -28.09 -80.63 17.73
N VAL A 528 -29.34 -80.66 17.24
CA VAL A 528 -30.41 -79.69 17.58
C VAL A 528 -31.58 -80.29 18.38
N THR A 529 -31.73 -79.88 19.65
CA THR A 529 -32.96 -79.65 20.46
C THR A 529 -32.59 -78.67 21.59
N MET A 530 -33.47 -77.74 22.01
CA MET A 530 -33.14 -76.52 22.80
C MET A 530 -32.13 -75.56 22.11
N ALA A 531 -31.33 -76.08 21.19
CA ALA A 531 -30.45 -75.39 20.26
C ALA A 531 -31.19 -74.46 19.28
N SER A 532 -32.39 -74.80 18.80
CA SER A 532 -33.12 -73.89 17.88
C SER A 532 -33.66 -72.65 18.59
N LEU A 533 -34.07 -72.78 19.85
CA LEU A 533 -34.55 -71.66 20.67
C LEU A 533 -33.37 -70.80 21.16
N THR A 534 -32.25 -71.42 21.56
CA THR A 534 -31.02 -70.67 21.81
C THR A 534 -30.48 -70.04 20.54
N HIS A 535 -30.57 -70.67 19.37
CA HIS A 535 -30.13 -70.09 18.09
C HIS A 535 -31.02 -68.93 17.65
N LEU A 536 -32.32 -68.94 17.95
CA LEU A 536 -33.23 -67.80 17.72
C LEU A 536 -32.99 -66.66 18.71
N LEU A 537 -32.78 -66.96 19.99
CA LEU A 537 -32.42 -65.96 21.01
C LEU A 537 -31.04 -65.37 20.77
N GLU A 538 -30.06 -66.19 20.38
CA GLU A 538 -28.71 -65.76 20.01
C GLU A 538 -28.74 -65.00 18.67
N SER A 539 -29.61 -65.38 17.72
CA SER A 539 -29.88 -64.62 16.49
C SER A 539 -30.49 -63.24 16.78
N LEU A 540 -31.49 -63.15 17.65
CA LEU A 540 -32.06 -61.86 18.08
C LEU A 540 -31.06 -61.02 18.87
N ARG A 541 -30.28 -61.64 19.77
CA ARG A 541 -29.23 -60.97 20.55
C ARG A 541 -28.11 -60.45 19.67
N THR A 542 -27.68 -61.23 18.68
CA THR A 542 -26.65 -60.83 17.73
C THR A 542 -27.18 -59.72 16.84
N ALA A 543 -28.41 -59.82 16.31
CA ALA A 543 -29.03 -58.75 15.52
C ALA A 543 -29.14 -57.43 16.29
N ILE A 544 -29.68 -57.46 17.52
CA ILE A 544 -29.78 -56.26 18.37
C ILE A 544 -28.38 -55.72 18.72
N SER A 545 -27.42 -56.59 19.05
CA SER A 545 -26.05 -56.17 19.33
C SER A 545 -25.35 -55.59 18.10
N GLU A 546 -25.64 -56.09 16.90
CA GLU A 546 -25.08 -55.60 15.64
C GLU A 546 -25.66 -54.22 15.32
N ASP A 547 -26.98 -54.05 15.49
CA ASP A 547 -27.69 -52.78 15.27
C ASP A 547 -27.24 -51.70 16.28
N PHE A 548 -27.06 -52.07 17.55
CA PHE A 548 -26.44 -51.18 18.55
C PHE A 548 -24.98 -50.86 18.20
N LYS A 549 -24.17 -51.83 17.76
CA LYS A 549 -22.78 -51.55 17.35
C LYS A 549 -22.74 -50.61 16.15
N GLN A 550 -23.60 -50.81 15.16
CA GLN A 550 -23.67 -49.96 13.97
C GLN A 550 -24.09 -48.54 14.35
N THR A 551 -25.15 -48.39 15.13
CA THR A 551 -25.63 -47.07 15.60
C THR A 551 -24.61 -46.35 16.48
N PHE A 552 -23.95 -47.04 17.41
CA PHE A 552 -22.86 -46.46 18.21
C PHE A 552 -21.66 -46.07 17.34
N SER A 553 -21.25 -46.89 16.38
CA SER A 553 -20.15 -46.54 15.47
C SER A 553 -20.50 -45.33 14.59
N ALA A 554 -21.75 -45.23 14.15
CA ALA A 554 -22.26 -44.09 13.37
C ALA A 554 -22.34 -42.81 14.22
N LEU A 555 -22.61 -42.95 15.52
CA LEU A 555 -22.66 -41.83 16.46
C LEU A 555 -21.25 -41.38 16.87
N GLU A 556 -20.33 -42.34 17.08
CA GLU A 556 -18.91 -42.10 17.37
C GLU A 556 -18.20 -41.41 16.20
N THR A 557 -18.45 -41.85 14.97
CA THR A 557 -17.91 -41.19 13.76
C THR A 557 -18.43 -39.76 13.61
N LYS A 558 -19.74 -39.52 13.83
CA LYS A 558 -20.31 -38.17 13.83
C LYS A 558 -19.75 -37.30 14.97
N LEU A 559 -19.59 -37.86 16.17
CA LEU A 559 -19.03 -37.13 17.32
C LEU A 559 -17.55 -36.77 17.09
N ASN A 560 -16.75 -37.70 16.55
CA ASN A 560 -15.38 -37.43 16.17
C ASN A 560 -15.32 -36.32 15.10
N GLY A 561 -16.23 -36.34 14.12
CA GLY A 561 -16.36 -35.26 13.14
C GLY A 561 -16.71 -33.91 13.76
N VAL A 562 -17.58 -33.88 14.79
CA VAL A 562 -17.86 -32.64 15.52
C VAL A 562 -16.62 -32.18 16.31
N ILE A 563 -15.92 -33.08 16.99
CA ILE A 563 -14.70 -32.75 17.73
C ILE A 563 -13.64 -32.15 16.81
N THR A 564 -13.40 -32.74 15.63
CA THR A 564 -12.44 -32.20 14.65
C THR A 564 -12.85 -30.80 14.16
N THR A 565 -14.14 -30.58 13.88
CA THR A 565 -14.60 -29.24 13.49
C THR A 565 -14.47 -28.22 14.62
N VAL A 566 -14.70 -28.62 15.87
CA VAL A 566 -14.56 -27.74 17.04
C VAL A 566 -13.09 -27.41 17.29
N THR A 567 -12.17 -28.37 17.12
CA THR A 567 -10.73 -28.10 17.25
C THR A 567 -10.22 -27.19 16.13
N GLU A 568 -10.63 -27.42 14.88
CA GLU A 568 -10.32 -26.53 13.75
C GLU A 568 -10.85 -25.10 13.98
N HIS A 569 -12.06 -24.98 14.53
CA HIS A 569 -12.64 -23.69 14.87
C HIS A 569 -11.89 -23.01 16.02
N ALA A 570 -11.44 -23.77 17.03
CA ALA A 570 -10.67 -23.23 18.15
C ALA A 570 -9.32 -22.66 17.67
N GLU A 571 -8.61 -23.35 16.78
CA GLU A 571 -7.35 -22.87 16.20
C GLU A 571 -7.55 -21.63 15.31
N LYS A 572 -8.62 -21.62 14.50
CA LYS A 572 -9.02 -20.42 13.75
C LYS A 572 -9.37 -19.25 14.66
N LEU A 573 -9.96 -19.51 15.83
CA LEU A 573 -10.30 -18.46 16.79
C LEU A 573 -9.03 -17.85 17.41
N GLU A 574 -8.08 -18.68 17.82
CA GLU A 574 -6.81 -18.24 18.44
C GLU A 574 -5.97 -17.41 17.46
N THR A 575 -5.90 -17.85 16.19
CA THR A 575 -5.23 -17.07 15.14
C THR A 575 -5.92 -15.73 14.90
N LEU A 576 -7.25 -15.71 14.79
CA LEU A 576 -8.01 -14.47 14.62
C LEU A 576 -7.87 -13.51 15.81
N GLU A 577 -7.79 -14.02 17.05
CA GLU A 577 -7.53 -13.21 18.25
C GLU A 577 -6.14 -12.57 18.19
N SER A 578 -5.11 -13.35 17.86
CA SER A 578 -3.73 -12.83 17.74
C SER A 578 -3.59 -11.77 16.63
N GLU A 579 -4.27 -11.97 15.50
CA GLU A 579 -4.31 -10.96 14.44
C GLU A 579 -5.13 -9.73 14.85
N GLY A 580 -6.19 -9.92 15.66
CA GLY A 580 -6.99 -8.85 16.24
C GLY A 580 -6.15 -7.94 17.12
N ASP A 581 -5.38 -8.51 18.04
CA ASP A 581 -4.47 -7.78 18.94
C ASP A 581 -3.39 -7.01 18.16
N ALA A 582 -2.77 -7.66 17.17
CA ALA A 582 -1.77 -7.02 16.32
C ALA A 582 -2.36 -5.85 15.51
N ARG A 583 -3.59 -6.01 15.00
CA ARG A 583 -4.33 -4.94 14.30
C ARG A 583 -4.70 -3.80 15.26
N GLU A 584 -5.12 -4.09 16.49
CA GLU A 584 -5.45 -3.05 17.48
C GLU A 584 -4.23 -2.18 17.82
N LEU A 585 -3.06 -2.82 18.01
CA LEU A 585 -1.80 -2.11 18.25
C LEU A 585 -1.41 -1.22 17.07
N CYS A 586 -1.49 -1.74 15.84
CA CYS A 586 -1.23 -0.95 14.63
C CYS A 586 -2.22 0.22 14.50
N LEU A 587 -3.49 0.00 14.83
CA LEU A 587 -4.54 1.02 14.78
C LEU A 587 -4.30 2.14 15.81
N LYS A 588 -3.82 1.80 17.02
CA LYS A 588 -3.42 2.80 18.03
C LYS A 588 -2.25 3.65 17.53
N ALA A 589 -1.19 3.02 17.02
CA ALA A 589 -0.03 3.73 16.48
C ALA A 589 -0.38 4.62 15.26
N ALA A 590 -1.27 4.15 14.40
CA ALA A 590 -1.79 4.92 13.28
C ALA A 590 -2.60 6.14 13.74
N LYS A 591 -3.46 6.00 14.77
CA LYS A 591 -4.22 7.14 15.35
C LYS A 591 -3.28 8.20 15.94
N GLU A 592 -2.26 7.79 16.68
CA GLU A 592 -1.26 8.71 17.23
C GLU A 592 -0.51 9.45 16.11
N SER A 593 -0.14 8.74 15.05
CA SER A 593 0.51 9.35 13.89
C SER A 593 -0.41 10.34 13.15
N ILE A 594 -1.68 9.97 12.94
CA ILE A 594 -2.69 10.83 12.28
C ILE A 594 -2.94 12.10 13.11
N THR A 595 -3.11 11.97 14.43
CA THR A 595 -3.31 13.14 15.30
C THR A 595 -2.09 14.07 15.30
N LYS A 596 -0.88 13.52 15.35
CA LYS A 596 0.35 14.30 15.21
C LYS A 596 0.40 15.05 13.88
N LEU A 597 0.15 14.35 12.76
CA LEU A 597 0.10 14.95 11.43
C LEU A 597 -0.96 16.05 11.31
N GLN A 598 -2.15 15.86 11.89
CA GLN A 598 -3.20 16.88 11.93
C GLN A 598 -2.73 18.14 12.67
N THR A 599 -2.04 17.99 13.82
CA THR A 599 -1.52 19.14 14.57
C THR A 599 -0.42 19.89 13.80
N ASP A 600 0.49 19.16 13.15
CA ASP A 600 1.58 19.78 12.39
C ASP A 600 1.05 20.43 11.11
N HIS A 601 0.06 19.82 10.46
CA HIS A 601 -0.65 20.41 9.34
C HIS A 601 -1.34 21.71 9.73
N ALA A 602 -2.02 21.77 10.88
CA ALA A 602 -2.64 23.00 11.38
C ALA A 602 -1.61 24.12 11.64
N LYS A 603 -0.45 23.77 12.23
CA LYS A 603 0.66 24.72 12.44
C LYS A 603 1.22 25.25 11.12
N LEU A 604 1.43 24.36 10.14
CA LEU A 604 1.93 24.73 8.82
C LEU A 604 0.95 25.61 8.06
N ALA A 605 -0.35 25.27 8.08
CA ALA A 605 -1.39 26.10 7.48
C ALA A 605 -1.42 27.51 8.10
N ALA A 606 -1.35 27.61 9.43
CA ALA A 606 -1.28 28.90 10.12
C ALA A 606 -0.02 29.70 9.75
N LYS A 607 1.13 29.03 9.62
CA LYS A 607 2.39 29.65 9.20
C LYS A 607 2.34 30.16 7.76
N ILE A 608 1.77 29.36 6.84
CA ILE A 608 1.59 29.74 5.43
C ILE A 608 0.67 30.94 5.32
N ALA A 609 -0.48 30.93 6.03
CA ALA A 609 -1.41 32.05 6.06
C ALA A 609 -0.76 33.34 6.60
N ASP A 610 0.06 33.27 7.65
CA ASP A 610 0.81 34.42 8.18
C ASP A 610 1.83 34.95 7.17
N LEU A 611 2.64 34.07 6.56
CA LEU A 611 3.63 34.46 5.56
C LEU A 611 2.99 35.11 4.33
N GLU A 612 1.90 34.53 3.82
CA GLU A 612 1.15 35.08 2.71
C GLU A 612 0.56 36.46 3.05
N SER A 613 0.00 36.61 4.25
CA SER A 613 -0.56 37.88 4.71
C SER A 613 0.50 38.97 4.82
N ARG A 614 1.69 38.65 5.34
CA ARG A 614 2.82 39.59 5.40
C ARG A 614 3.28 39.99 4.00
N SER A 615 3.32 39.03 3.07
CA SER A 615 3.68 39.31 1.67
C SER A 615 2.66 40.17 0.94
N ARG A 616 1.36 40.08 1.28
CA ARG A 616 0.28 40.86 0.65
C ARG A 616 -0.03 42.18 1.35
N ARG A 617 0.60 42.48 2.49
CA ARG A 617 0.29 43.65 3.34
C ARG A 617 0.31 45.00 2.62
N ASN A 618 1.23 45.16 1.67
CA ASN A 618 1.40 46.37 0.87
C ASN A 618 0.63 46.33 -0.46
N ASN A 619 -0.10 45.25 -0.73
CA ASN A 619 -0.89 45.10 -1.94
C ASN A 619 -2.27 45.73 -1.77
N ILE A 620 -2.77 46.33 -2.85
CA ILE A 620 -4.16 46.75 -3.00
C ILE A 620 -4.72 46.23 -4.32
N ARG A 621 -6.03 46.09 -4.36
CA ARG A 621 -6.77 45.60 -5.51
C ARG A 621 -7.70 46.70 -6.03
N VAL A 622 -7.49 47.10 -7.28
CA VAL A 622 -8.30 48.11 -7.97
C VAL A 622 -9.23 47.41 -8.95
N ILE A 623 -10.53 47.67 -8.83
CA ILE A 623 -11.60 47.06 -9.61
C ILE A 623 -12.30 48.14 -10.42
N GLY A 624 -12.71 47.83 -11.66
CA GLY A 624 -13.49 48.72 -12.52
C GLY A 624 -12.68 49.48 -13.57
N VAL A 625 -11.37 49.28 -13.63
CA VAL A 625 -10.52 49.85 -14.69
C VAL A 625 -10.77 49.09 -16.00
N PRO A 626 -11.12 49.76 -17.12
CA PRO A 626 -11.32 49.10 -18.43
C PRO A 626 -10.10 48.26 -18.85
N GLU A 627 -10.28 47.16 -19.56
CA GLU A 627 -9.14 46.32 -20.00
C GLU A 627 -8.28 47.04 -21.04
N SER A 628 -6.97 46.75 -21.05
CA SER A 628 -6.00 47.21 -22.07
C SER A 628 -5.68 48.71 -22.11
N VAL A 629 -6.17 49.50 -21.15
CA VAL A 629 -5.86 50.95 -21.06
C VAL A 629 -4.49 51.23 -20.43
N GLU A 630 -3.87 50.23 -19.79
CA GLU A 630 -2.64 50.40 -19.03
C GLU A 630 -1.38 50.47 -19.91
N GLY A 631 -1.50 50.01 -21.15
CA GLY A 631 -0.38 49.94 -22.08
C GLY A 631 0.78 49.06 -21.57
N PRO A 632 2.02 49.29 -22.07
CA PRO A 632 3.18 48.47 -21.74
C PRO A 632 3.75 48.74 -20.33
N GLN A 633 3.28 49.78 -19.63
CA GLN A 633 3.79 50.18 -18.31
C GLN A 633 2.68 50.26 -17.25
N PRO A 634 2.18 49.11 -16.75
CA PRO A 634 1.10 49.09 -15.76
C PRO A 634 1.44 49.81 -14.45
N THR A 635 2.70 49.83 -14.02
CA THR A 635 3.13 50.51 -12.78
C THR A 635 3.01 52.02 -12.88
N ALA A 636 3.49 52.62 -13.97
CA ALA A 636 3.37 54.05 -14.23
C ALA A 636 1.91 54.46 -14.41
N PHE A 637 1.13 53.64 -15.11
CA PHE A 637 -0.31 53.86 -15.27
C PHE A 637 -1.05 53.82 -13.93
N CYS A 638 -0.78 52.84 -13.07
CA CYS A 638 -1.41 52.75 -11.76
C CYS A 638 -0.99 53.88 -10.81
N ALA A 639 0.27 54.34 -10.87
CA ALA A 639 0.71 55.52 -10.13
C ALA A 639 -0.11 56.75 -10.54
N LYS A 640 -0.31 56.94 -11.86
CA LYS A 640 -1.14 58.02 -12.40
C LYS A 640 -2.60 57.93 -11.97
N ILE A 641 -3.21 56.73 -11.98
CA ILE A 641 -4.56 56.54 -11.41
C ILE A 641 -4.61 57.02 -9.96
N LEU A 642 -3.63 56.62 -9.15
CA LEU A 642 -3.62 56.94 -7.73
C LEU A 642 -3.38 58.43 -7.49
N GLU A 643 -2.58 59.11 -8.32
CA GLU A 643 -2.40 60.56 -8.26
C GLU A 643 -3.64 61.34 -8.72
N GLU A 644 -4.30 60.94 -9.81
CA GLU A 644 -5.52 61.60 -10.29
C GLU A 644 -6.69 61.43 -9.31
N VAL A 645 -6.80 60.26 -8.68
CA VAL A 645 -7.93 59.93 -7.79
C VAL A 645 -7.67 60.32 -6.34
N PHE A 646 -6.42 60.28 -5.87
CA PHE A 646 -6.05 60.49 -4.46
C PHE A 646 -4.99 61.59 -4.23
N GLY A 647 -4.57 62.33 -5.25
CA GLY A 647 -3.47 63.31 -5.17
C GLY A 647 -3.64 64.40 -4.12
N GLY A 648 -4.86 64.76 -3.74
CA GLY A 648 -5.13 65.71 -2.64
C GLY A 648 -4.96 65.14 -1.23
N VAL A 649 -4.70 63.84 -1.09
CA VAL A 649 -4.65 63.11 0.20
C VAL A 649 -3.26 62.48 0.45
N LEU A 650 -2.45 62.37 -0.61
CA LEU A 650 -1.14 61.72 -0.56
C LEU A 650 -0.04 62.80 -0.54
N ASP A 651 0.83 62.73 0.46
CA ASP A 651 1.88 63.74 0.69
C ASP A 651 3.11 63.56 -0.23
N SER A 652 3.15 62.49 -1.02
CA SER A 652 4.26 62.14 -1.90
C SER A 652 3.77 61.46 -3.17
N PRO A 653 4.52 61.54 -4.29
CA PRO A 653 4.24 60.78 -5.50
C PRO A 653 4.09 59.28 -5.21
N VAL A 654 3.22 58.61 -5.96
CA VAL A 654 2.89 57.22 -5.68
C VAL A 654 3.86 56.27 -6.38
N GLU A 655 4.76 55.69 -5.60
CA GLU A 655 5.70 54.69 -6.09
C GLU A 655 5.07 53.29 -6.03
N CYS A 656 4.78 52.74 -7.21
CA CYS A 656 4.32 51.36 -7.36
C CYS A 656 5.51 50.43 -7.61
N GLU A 657 5.76 49.51 -6.67
CA GLU A 657 6.77 48.45 -6.85
C GLU A 657 6.32 47.48 -7.95
N ARG A 658 5.01 47.17 -8.02
CA ARG A 658 4.46 46.27 -9.03
C ARG A 658 3.00 46.59 -9.33
N ALA A 659 2.58 46.39 -10.58
CA ALA A 659 1.17 46.39 -10.96
C ALA A 659 0.93 45.36 -12.06
N HIS A 660 -0.14 44.59 -11.94
CA HIS A 660 -0.56 43.62 -12.95
C HIS A 660 -2.05 43.29 -12.81
N ARG A 661 -2.69 42.87 -13.90
CA ARG A 661 -4.03 42.27 -13.85
C ARG A 661 -3.97 40.90 -13.18
N ALA A 662 -5.05 40.50 -12.52
CA ALA A 662 -5.22 39.14 -12.04
C ALA A 662 -5.07 38.14 -13.21
N LEU A 663 -4.47 36.98 -12.95
CA LEU A 663 -4.08 35.96 -13.95
C LEU A 663 -5.27 35.20 -14.60
N ALA A 664 -6.49 35.71 -14.49
CA ALA A 664 -7.67 35.14 -15.15
C ALA A 664 -7.71 35.47 -16.64
N SER A 665 -8.41 34.67 -17.44
CA SER A 665 -8.68 34.95 -18.85
C SER A 665 -9.40 36.30 -19.02
N ILE A 666 -9.15 36.97 -20.15
CA ILE A 666 -9.78 38.27 -20.43
C ILE A 666 -11.30 38.05 -20.55
N PRO A 667 -12.11 38.74 -19.74
CA PRO A 667 -13.56 38.59 -19.78
C PRO A 667 -14.14 39.21 -21.07
N PRO A 668 -15.28 38.71 -21.56
CA PRO A 668 -16.03 39.34 -22.65
C PRO A 668 -16.39 40.79 -22.31
N SER A 669 -16.57 41.66 -23.32
CA SER A 669 -16.83 43.11 -23.14
C SER A 669 -18.05 43.45 -22.26
N ASN A 670 -18.97 42.51 -22.03
CA ASN A 670 -20.17 42.69 -21.19
C ASN A 670 -19.96 42.23 -19.73
N GLN A 671 -18.78 41.72 -19.38
CA GLN A 671 -18.44 41.27 -18.03
C GLN A 671 -17.47 42.25 -17.35
N ARG A 672 -17.38 42.16 -16.01
CA ARG A 672 -16.55 43.09 -15.23
C ARG A 672 -15.06 42.90 -15.57
N PRO A 673 -14.30 43.98 -15.80
CA PRO A 673 -12.86 43.91 -16.03
C PRO A 673 -12.13 43.20 -14.87
N ARG A 674 -11.04 42.50 -15.18
CA ARG A 674 -10.21 41.82 -14.19
C ARG A 674 -9.61 42.84 -13.24
N PRO A 675 -9.58 42.59 -11.94
CA PRO A 675 -8.94 43.52 -11.02
C PRO A 675 -7.44 43.67 -11.29
N ILE A 676 -6.93 44.87 -11.06
CA ILE A 676 -5.50 45.15 -11.03
C ILE A 676 -5.02 44.96 -9.59
N ILE A 677 -3.99 44.14 -9.41
CA ILE A 677 -3.27 43.96 -8.16
C ILE A 677 -2.00 44.80 -8.24
N LEU A 678 -1.87 45.76 -7.33
CA LEU A 678 -0.71 46.63 -7.25
C LEU A 678 -0.08 46.58 -5.86
N ARG A 679 1.25 46.58 -5.83
CA ARG A 679 2.06 46.61 -4.61
C ARG A 679 2.68 47.99 -4.48
N LEU A 680 2.34 48.66 -3.38
CA LEU A 680 2.88 49.98 -3.06
C LEU A 680 4.21 49.82 -2.33
N LEU A 681 5.17 50.71 -2.62
CA LEU A 681 6.47 50.68 -1.96
C LEU A 681 6.35 50.97 -0.45
N ARG A 682 5.46 51.90 -0.08
CA ARG A 682 5.29 52.37 1.31
C ARG A 682 3.94 51.96 1.88
N PHE A 683 3.95 51.28 3.03
CA PHE A 683 2.74 50.86 3.74
C PHE A 683 1.83 52.04 4.14
N GLN A 684 2.42 53.18 4.51
CA GLN A 684 1.68 54.37 4.93
C GLN A 684 0.83 54.95 3.78
N VAL A 685 1.35 54.91 2.55
CA VAL A 685 0.62 55.33 1.34
C VAL A 685 -0.56 54.38 1.14
N LYS A 686 -0.32 53.06 1.22
CA LYS A 686 -1.38 52.04 1.11
C LYS A 686 -2.50 52.26 2.12
N ASP A 687 -2.17 52.48 3.38
CA ASP A 687 -3.15 52.67 4.45
C ASP A 687 -3.97 53.97 4.25
N LYS A 688 -3.33 55.09 3.86
CA LYS A 688 -4.03 56.33 3.51
C LYS A 688 -4.98 56.14 2.33
N THR A 689 -4.52 55.50 1.25
CA THR A 689 -5.35 55.19 0.07
C THR A 689 -6.58 54.37 0.45
N ILE A 690 -6.43 53.31 1.25
CA ILE A 690 -7.54 52.44 1.67
C ILE A 690 -8.53 53.18 2.58
N ARG A 691 -8.04 53.97 3.55
CA ARG A 691 -8.91 54.77 4.43
C ARG A 691 -9.72 55.78 3.64
N HIS A 692 -9.08 56.48 2.70
CA HIS A 692 -9.77 57.45 1.86
C HIS A 692 -10.80 56.78 0.95
N ALA A 693 -10.45 55.65 0.32
CA ALA A 693 -11.37 54.86 -0.50
C ALA A 693 -12.62 54.40 0.28
N ARG A 694 -12.46 54.01 1.56
CA ARG A 694 -13.58 53.67 2.45
C ARG A 694 -14.48 54.87 2.74
N THR A 695 -13.91 56.06 2.97
CA THR A 695 -14.67 57.30 3.20
C THR A 695 -15.49 57.69 1.98
N MET A 696 -14.95 57.50 0.78
CA MET A 696 -15.61 57.84 -0.48
C MET A 696 -16.75 56.90 -0.87
N ARG A 697 -16.96 55.78 -0.14
CA ARG A 697 -18.09 54.83 -0.31
C ARG A 697 -18.40 54.45 -1.78
N GLY A 698 -17.36 54.18 -2.57
CA GLY A 698 -17.51 53.77 -3.97
C GLY A 698 -17.83 54.90 -4.95
N ARG A 699 -17.69 56.17 -4.54
CA ARG A 699 -17.83 57.36 -5.41
C ARG A 699 -16.53 57.75 -6.12
N LEU A 700 -15.56 56.84 -6.20
CA LEU A 700 -14.29 57.10 -6.87
C LEU A 700 -14.50 56.95 -8.39
N LEU A 701 -14.11 57.97 -9.14
CA LEU A 701 -14.21 57.99 -10.60
C LEU A 701 -12.83 58.11 -11.21
N PHE A 702 -12.54 57.29 -12.21
CA PHE A 702 -11.37 57.40 -13.05
C PHE A 702 -11.82 57.42 -14.52
N TRP A 703 -11.55 58.52 -15.22
CA TRP A 703 -12.04 58.78 -16.59
C TRP A 703 -13.56 58.55 -16.76
N GLY A 704 -14.34 58.95 -15.76
CA GLY A 704 -15.80 58.75 -15.75
C GLY A 704 -16.26 57.33 -15.41
N HIS A 705 -15.34 56.37 -15.23
CA HIS A 705 -15.67 55.01 -14.81
C HIS A 705 -15.60 54.86 -13.27
N PRO A 706 -16.58 54.19 -12.65
CA PRO A 706 -16.54 53.91 -11.21
C PRO A 706 -15.47 52.89 -10.89
N ILE A 707 -14.57 53.23 -9.97
CA ILE A 707 -13.52 52.34 -9.48
C ILE A 707 -13.68 52.01 -8.00
N LEU A 708 -13.28 50.81 -7.61
CA LEU A 708 -13.26 50.37 -6.22
C LEU A 708 -11.86 49.93 -5.83
N VAL A 709 -11.42 50.33 -4.64
CA VAL A 709 -10.10 49.99 -4.11
C VAL A 709 -10.25 49.21 -2.82
N PHE A 710 -9.68 48.01 -2.79
CA PHE A 710 -9.72 47.10 -1.64
C PHE A 710 -8.33 46.64 -1.23
N GLU A 711 -8.23 46.14 -0.01
CA GLU A 711 -7.03 45.43 0.44
C GLU A 711 -6.96 44.05 -0.23
N ASP A 712 -5.75 43.60 -0.54
CA ASP A 712 -5.50 42.25 -1.09
C ASP A 712 -5.24 41.27 0.07
N TYR A 713 -6.28 40.58 0.51
CA TYR A 713 -6.18 39.57 1.57
C TYR A 713 -5.97 38.16 0.98
N PRO A 714 -5.29 37.26 1.71
CA PRO A 714 -5.23 35.85 1.32
C PRO A 714 -6.62 35.21 1.35
N PRO A 715 -6.85 34.13 0.58
CA PRO A 715 -8.15 33.46 0.45
C PRO A 715 -8.82 33.14 1.80
N ASP A 716 -8.09 32.57 2.75
CA ASP A 716 -8.61 32.19 4.07
C ASP A 716 -9.20 33.39 4.82
N VAL A 717 -8.50 34.52 4.77
CA VAL A 717 -8.95 35.75 5.43
C VAL A 717 -10.14 36.34 4.70
N VAL A 718 -10.18 36.25 3.36
CA VAL A 718 -11.35 36.66 2.58
C VAL A 718 -12.58 35.83 2.96
N GLU A 719 -12.43 34.51 3.12
CA GLU A 719 -13.50 33.61 3.53
C GLU A 719 -13.99 33.92 4.94
N GLN A 720 -13.09 34.03 5.92
CA GLN A 720 -13.45 34.44 7.29
C GLN A 720 -14.19 35.78 7.32
N ARG A 721 -13.81 36.74 6.46
CA ARG A 721 -14.47 38.04 6.36
C ARG A 721 -15.84 37.98 5.69
N LYS A 722 -16.07 37.03 4.77
CA LYS A 722 -17.37 36.87 4.10
C LYS A 722 -18.46 36.45 5.07
N GLU A 723 -18.12 35.73 6.13
CA GLU A 723 -19.09 35.26 7.11
C GLU A 723 -19.72 36.41 7.91
N PHE A 724 -18.94 37.43 8.24
CA PHE A 724 -19.44 38.65 8.89
C PHE A 724 -20.31 39.53 7.95
N LYS A 725 -20.56 39.14 6.70
CA LYS A 725 -21.32 39.96 5.74
C LYS A 725 -22.74 40.24 6.23
N THR A 726 -23.40 39.23 6.78
CA THR A 726 -24.78 39.31 7.29
C THR A 726 -24.83 40.21 8.52
N ASP A 727 -23.97 39.94 9.51
CA ASP A 727 -23.86 40.71 10.74
C ASP A 727 -23.54 42.18 10.49
N MET A 728 -22.65 42.46 9.53
CA MET A 728 -22.30 43.82 9.12
C MET A 728 -23.48 44.55 8.50
N SER A 729 -24.31 43.87 7.69
CA SER A 729 -25.52 44.47 7.11
C SER A 729 -26.50 44.88 8.20
N GLU A 730 -26.77 43.99 9.14
CA GLU A 730 -27.69 44.23 10.26
C GLU A 730 -27.19 45.38 11.17
N LEU A 731 -25.89 45.43 11.45
CA LEU A 731 -25.29 46.53 12.21
C LEU A 731 -25.41 47.87 11.50
N TYR A 732 -25.26 47.91 10.17
CA TYR A 732 -25.44 49.13 9.39
C TYR A 732 -26.90 49.57 9.33
N GLU A 733 -27.85 48.65 9.20
CA GLU A 733 -29.30 48.93 9.24
C GLU A 733 -29.71 49.52 10.59
N ARG A 734 -29.07 49.07 11.67
CA ARG A 734 -29.28 49.59 13.04
C ARG A 734 -28.50 50.88 13.34
N GLY A 735 -27.79 51.45 12.37
CA GLY A 735 -27.07 52.72 12.52
C GLY A 735 -25.73 52.64 13.26
N PHE A 736 -25.24 51.44 13.59
CA PHE A 736 -23.94 51.28 14.25
C PHE A 736 -22.78 51.50 13.29
N LYS A 737 -21.71 52.13 13.80
CA LYS A 737 -20.44 52.26 13.07
C LYS A 737 -19.58 51.02 13.32
N SER A 738 -19.66 50.04 12.42
CA SER A 738 -18.87 48.81 12.45
C SER A 738 -17.73 48.80 11.42
N VAL A 739 -16.61 48.18 11.78
CA VAL A 739 -15.40 48.03 10.95
C VAL A 739 -14.83 46.62 11.12
N LEU A 740 -14.39 46.00 10.02
CA LEU A 740 -13.75 44.70 10.04
C LEU A 740 -12.22 44.83 9.95
N LEU A 741 -11.55 44.69 11.09
CA LEU A 741 -10.09 44.75 11.22
C LEU A 741 -9.44 43.43 10.78
N TYR A 742 -8.17 43.51 10.37
CA TYR A 742 -7.37 42.34 10.01
C TYR A 742 -7.11 41.41 11.22
N PRO A 743 -7.12 40.07 11.04
CA PRO A 743 -7.50 39.33 9.84
C PRO A 743 -9.01 39.37 9.57
N ALA A 744 -9.86 39.00 10.53
CA ALA A 744 -11.32 39.11 10.45
C ALA A 744 -11.91 39.39 11.85
N ARG A 745 -11.66 40.60 12.38
CA ARG A 745 -12.10 41.01 13.73
C ARG A 745 -13.13 42.12 13.62
N LEU A 746 -14.34 41.87 14.13
CA LEU A 746 -15.42 42.84 14.09
C LEU A 746 -15.25 43.87 15.20
N TYR A 747 -15.16 45.14 14.81
CA TYR A 747 -15.08 46.29 15.70
C TYR A 747 -16.36 47.09 15.60
N ILE A 748 -17.01 47.37 16.74
CA ILE A 748 -18.24 48.17 16.82
C ILE A 748 -17.98 49.36 17.72
N LYS A 749 -18.23 50.58 17.21
CA LYS A 749 -18.18 51.80 18.02
C LYS A 749 -19.53 52.05 18.68
N MET A 750 -19.60 51.92 20.01
CA MET A 750 -20.78 52.27 20.82
C MET A 750 -20.74 53.76 21.23
N GLU A 751 -21.90 54.32 21.60
CA GLU A 751 -22.04 55.73 22.00
C GLU A 751 -21.34 56.07 23.33
N SER A 752 -21.10 55.07 24.20
CA SER A 752 -20.49 55.23 25.53
C SER A 752 -18.94 55.21 25.55
N GLU A 753 -18.28 55.43 24.41
CA GLU A 753 -16.82 55.24 24.23
C GLU A 753 -16.27 53.83 24.54
N ALA A 754 -17.10 52.89 25.02
CA ALA A 754 -16.74 51.50 25.25
C ALA A 754 -16.44 50.78 23.92
N ARG A 755 -15.29 50.10 23.88
CA ARG A 755 -14.74 49.46 22.68
C ARG A 755 -14.82 47.95 22.83
N ASN A 756 -15.64 47.29 22.01
CA ASN A 756 -15.72 45.84 21.98
C ASN A 756 -15.17 45.32 20.64
N THR A 757 -14.24 44.36 20.72
CA THR A 757 -13.68 43.68 19.54
C THR A 757 -14.04 42.21 19.64
N PHE A 758 -14.73 41.70 18.63
CA PHE A 758 -15.16 40.32 18.57
C PHE A 758 -14.26 39.56 17.57
N PRO A 759 -13.41 38.62 18.03
CA PRO A 759 -12.81 37.65 17.13
C PRO A 759 -13.92 36.73 16.60
N ARG A 760 -13.62 36.01 15.51
CA ARG A 760 -14.43 34.88 15.11
C ARG A 760 -14.35 33.77 16.15
#